data_AF-A0A942C9S5-F1
#
_entry.id   AF-A0A942C9S5-F1
#
_cell.length_a   1.000
_cell.length_b   1.000
_cell.length_c   1.000
_cell.angle_alpha   90.00
_cell.angle_beta   90.00
_cell.angle_gamma   90.00
#
_symmetry.space_group_name_H-M   'P 1'
#
loop_
_entity.id
_entity.type
_entity.pdbx_description
1 polymer ?
#
loop_
_entity_poly.entity_id
_entity_poly.type
_entity_poly.pdbx_seq_one_letter_code
_entity_poly.pdbx_strand_id
1 'polypeptide(L)'
;MFYERCLFPRRHTCRYLLIFLLANAFLAAQIPALAQTRSVPDTTNGIHIWNDQLLARAMTDQQMKFAATHYDGTQKILRSYADKFRSYNPNFLILHYRLGQSLGYRIPQGDCQPTGEIISVIEGNQWVPEYPGDQVVKDNWFYHYAGQNRVFFCDWGSYLMDTDDAGWRGYWLGEVTRQLAANDDDGVFMDSLSVPNYLGRFNPAFPAVDTTFEKAWSDKIRRWLVTTKQQFGSRYLVIPNAGHWVTTRDVTDYSPGDGVMIEGFAKWNQYTLLDLVDWKLQMNRILNLERQNKIIIAQSYLDGSNDLTARNFYIANYLLVKGSRTFVNLELGLEPEWFPEYDIPIGSPTDSLPVNVDGWRDSATGLYRRSYTNGMVIVNPTNSTLILNLGKTYYLAQANGGGYLPADGVPTGTISYQATNSVTLSAGTAAILVNSPSSTTQTVTTVSAASYRGAEVARESIVSAFGTNFSTTSQTATSLPLPTTLAGTNVKVRDSAGTERLSALFYVSPTQINYQIPPGTANGLAEVSVSNNGLTVAKGAVIISGTMPGVFSAAADGKGLAAADVQRVRNGITTFERAITVNQGQIFPIPIDLSQPTDEVYLVLYTTGVRYRSDLSNVSATIGGVTTRVLFAGSQGAFVGLDQVNLQVPRSLAGRGEVAVELLVDGQIANTVRAYFK
;
A
#
# COMPACT_ATOMS: atom_id res chain seq x y z
N MET A 1 -15.40 -6.53 -41.92
CA MET A 1 -16.10 -5.75 -42.98
C MET A 1 -16.88 -4.67 -42.25
N PHE A 2 -16.61 -3.38 -42.31
CA PHE A 2 -16.22 -2.54 -43.45
C PHE A 2 -15.18 -1.49 -43.01
N TYR A 3 -14.06 -1.49 -43.71
CA TYR A 3 -13.13 -0.37 -43.83
C TYR A 3 -13.54 0.40 -45.10
N GLU A 4 -13.25 1.71 -45.11
CA GLU A 4 -13.20 2.64 -46.25
C GLU A 4 -14.34 3.66 -46.50
N ARG A 5 -13.84 4.87 -46.83
CA ARG A 5 -14.45 6.10 -47.37
C ARG A 5 -14.95 7.14 -46.36
N CYS A 6 -14.20 8.25 -46.26
CA CYS A 6 -14.77 9.60 -46.10
C CYS A 6 -13.77 10.70 -46.50
N LEU A 7 -14.13 11.45 -47.54
CA LEU A 7 -13.55 12.70 -48.05
C LEU A 7 -14.57 13.83 -47.73
N PHE A 8 -14.14 14.87 -46.99
CA PHE A 8 -14.73 16.24 -46.95
C PHE A 8 -16.20 16.45 -46.50
N PRO A 9 -16.63 17.68 -46.11
CA PRO A 9 -16.90 17.97 -44.70
C PRO A 9 -18.38 18.31 -44.41
N ARG A 10 -18.96 17.67 -43.40
CA ARG A 10 -19.85 18.25 -42.36
C ARG A 10 -20.51 17.11 -41.55
N ARG A 11 -20.24 17.12 -40.24
CA ARG A 11 -20.85 16.36 -39.12
C ARG A 11 -20.54 14.85 -38.99
N HIS A 12 -19.49 14.59 -38.20
CA HIS A 12 -19.11 13.37 -37.45
C HIS A 12 -18.04 13.78 -36.41
N THR A 13 -18.29 14.33 -35.22
CA THR A 13 -18.74 13.61 -33.99
C THR A 13 -18.09 12.26 -33.68
N CYS A 14 -17.32 11.63 -34.57
CA CYS A 14 -17.27 10.16 -34.58
C CYS A 14 -15.88 9.52 -34.58
N ARG A 15 -14.79 10.26 -34.31
CA ARG A 15 -13.48 9.59 -34.21
C ARG A 15 -12.39 10.16 -33.29
N TYR A 16 -12.50 11.34 -32.63
CA TYR A 16 -11.30 11.91 -31.95
C TYR A 16 -11.42 12.84 -30.70
N LEU A 17 -12.53 12.92 -29.95
CA LEU A 17 -12.43 12.85 -28.45
C LEU A 17 -12.20 11.38 -28.03
N LEU A 18 -11.68 10.60 -28.95
CA LEU A 18 -11.65 9.16 -29.05
C LEU A 18 -10.17 8.91 -29.29
N ILE A 19 -9.38 8.87 -28.25
CA ILE A 19 -9.73 8.60 -26.86
C ILE A 19 -10.09 9.90 -26.13
N PHE A 20 -10.78 9.80 -25.01
CA PHE A 20 -10.88 10.76 -23.90
C PHE A 20 -9.46 11.07 -23.34
N LEU A 21 -8.56 11.43 -24.26
CA LEU A 21 -7.10 11.29 -24.32
C LEU A 21 -6.49 10.30 -23.31
N LEU A 22 -6.83 9.03 -23.54
CA LEU A 22 -6.14 7.83 -23.05
C LEU A 22 -6.11 7.62 -21.54
N ALA A 23 -7.21 7.88 -20.84
CA ALA A 23 -7.51 7.21 -19.56
C ALA A 23 -6.33 7.16 -18.56
N ASN A 24 -5.55 8.26 -18.48
CA ASN A 24 -4.11 8.33 -18.12
C ASN A 24 -3.63 7.36 -17.05
N ALA A 25 -3.38 6.17 -17.59
CA ALA A 25 -2.76 5.02 -17.03
C ALA A 25 -1.24 5.24 -16.90
N PHE A 26 -0.73 5.00 -15.69
CA PHE A 26 0.41 4.12 -15.38
C PHE A 26 1.78 4.37 -16.06
N LEU A 27 2.68 5.09 -15.39
CA LEU A 27 3.80 4.58 -14.55
C LEU A 27 4.72 5.79 -14.22
N ALA A 28 4.96 6.06 -12.95
CA ALA A 28 6.02 7.00 -12.54
C ALA A 28 7.38 6.38 -12.88
N ALA A 29 8.09 6.95 -13.87
CA ALA A 29 9.48 6.60 -14.14
C ALA A 29 10.39 7.24 -13.08
N GLN A 30 11.17 6.39 -12.44
CA GLN A 30 12.05 6.66 -11.31
C GLN A 30 13.18 7.63 -11.67
N ILE A 31 13.38 8.63 -10.80
CA ILE A 31 14.70 9.24 -10.59
C ILE A 31 15.40 8.31 -9.58
N PRO A 32 16.64 7.85 -9.80
CA PRO A 32 17.38 7.16 -8.76
C PRO A 32 17.75 8.17 -7.68
N ALA A 33 16.94 8.21 -6.62
CA ALA A 33 17.34 8.86 -5.38
C ALA A 33 18.32 7.93 -4.64
N LEU A 34 19.34 8.53 -4.03
CA LEU A 34 20.17 7.88 -3.02
C LEU A 34 19.30 7.06 -2.06
N ALA A 35 19.79 5.89 -1.63
CA ALA A 35 19.09 4.94 -0.76
C ALA A 35 18.37 5.65 0.39
N GLN A 36 17.07 5.89 0.22
CA GLN A 36 16.22 6.47 1.24
C GLN A 36 15.91 5.35 2.24
N THR A 37 16.26 5.56 3.51
CA THR A 37 15.81 4.67 4.58
C THR A 37 14.30 4.75 4.70
N ARG A 38 13.60 3.66 4.37
CA ARG A 38 12.15 3.55 4.57
C ARG A 38 11.86 3.47 6.06
N SER A 39 10.78 4.10 6.48
CA SER A 39 10.37 4.12 7.89
C SER A 39 9.33 3.05 8.15
N VAL A 40 9.42 2.40 9.31
CA VAL A 40 8.37 1.50 9.79
C VAL A 40 7.09 2.31 10.02
N PRO A 41 5.96 1.92 9.41
CA PRO A 41 4.72 2.67 9.56
C PRO A 41 4.23 2.68 11.01
N ASP A 42 3.56 3.77 11.39
CA ASP A 42 2.77 3.79 12.62
C ASP A 42 1.51 2.96 12.36
N THR A 43 1.36 1.89 13.13
CA THR A 43 0.28 0.93 13.01
C THR A 43 -0.84 1.21 14.02
N THR A 44 -0.77 2.27 14.82
CA THR A 44 -1.69 2.53 15.94
C THR A 44 -3.16 2.49 15.52
N ASN A 45 -3.48 2.96 14.31
CA ASN A 45 -4.83 3.00 13.78
C ASN A 45 -5.11 1.84 12.83
N GLY A 46 -6.06 0.96 13.19
CA GLY A 46 -6.49 -0.14 12.34
C GLY A 46 -5.68 -1.42 12.51
N ILE A 47 -5.81 -2.33 11.53
CA ILE A 47 -5.14 -3.63 11.50
C ILE A 47 -4.11 -3.61 10.39
N HIS A 48 -2.88 -4.02 10.71
CA HIS A 48 -1.69 -3.86 9.87
C HIS A 48 -1.05 -5.21 9.63
N ILE A 49 -0.66 -5.47 8.39
CA ILE A 49 -0.36 -6.82 7.92
C ILE A 49 1.10 -6.89 7.50
N TRP A 50 1.78 -7.94 7.97
CA TRP A 50 3.12 -8.31 7.52
C TRP A 50 3.06 -9.74 7.05
N ASN A 51 3.43 -10.02 5.80
CA ASN A 51 3.37 -11.38 5.28
C ASN A 51 4.73 -12.09 5.39
N ASP A 52 4.74 -13.33 5.87
CA ASP A 52 5.93 -14.19 5.91
C ASP A 52 6.18 -14.90 4.57
N GLN A 53 6.80 -14.13 3.68
CA GLN A 53 7.25 -14.55 2.34
C GLN A 53 6.12 -14.63 1.30
N LEU A 54 6.25 -13.82 0.26
CA LEU A 54 5.41 -13.91 -0.94
C LEU A 54 6.14 -14.67 -2.05
N LEU A 55 5.43 -15.58 -2.71
CA LEU A 55 5.87 -16.23 -3.94
C LEU A 55 5.73 -15.30 -5.15
N ALA A 56 6.45 -14.17 -5.14
CA ALA A 56 6.28 -13.08 -6.11
C ALA A 56 6.35 -13.52 -7.58
N ARG A 57 7.14 -14.57 -7.89
CA ARG A 57 7.24 -15.13 -9.25
C ARG A 57 5.95 -15.77 -9.79
N ALA A 58 5.03 -16.15 -8.90
CA ALA A 58 3.75 -16.77 -9.24
C ALA A 58 2.58 -15.77 -9.15
N MET A 59 2.83 -14.54 -8.70
CA MET A 59 1.80 -13.52 -8.54
C MET A 59 1.50 -12.81 -9.87
N THR A 60 0.24 -12.46 -10.11
CA THR A 60 -0.13 -11.52 -11.18
C THR A 60 0.27 -10.10 -10.82
N ASP A 61 0.27 -9.19 -11.82
CA ASP A 61 0.51 -7.76 -11.60
C ASP A 61 -0.51 -7.16 -10.61
N GLN A 62 -1.77 -7.60 -10.71
CA GLN A 62 -2.86 -7.18 -9.84
C GLN A 62 -2.66 -7.67 -8.41
N GLN A 63 -2.24 -8.92 -8.21
CA GLN A 63 -1.90 -9.46 -6.90
C GLN A 63 -0.70 -8.73 -6.27
N MET A 64 0.35 -8.46 -7.06
CA MET A 64 1.51 -7.70 -6.59
C MET A 64 1.13 -6.27 -6.20
N LYS A 65 0.30 -5.60 -7.02
CA LYS A 65 -0.22 -4.28 -6.70
C LYS A 65 -1.05 -4.30 -5.43
N PHE A 66 -1.94 -5.28 -5.26
CA PHE A 66 -2.74 -5.44 -4.05
C PHE A 66 -1.85 -5.61 -2.82
N ALA A 67 -0.93 -6.59 -2.83
CA ALA A 67 -0.03 -6.84 -1.71
C ALA A 67 0.80 -5.58 -1.35
N ALA A 68 1.34 -4.87 -2.36
CA ALA A 68 2.09 -3.63 -2.13
C ALA A 68 1.31 -2.53 -1.42
N THR A 69 -0.02 -2.47 -1.61
CA THR A 69 -0.88 -1.41 -1.06
C THR A 69 -1.66 -1.83 0.18
N HIS A 70 -1.63 -3.11 0.56
CA HIS A 70 -2.40 -3.64 1.69
C HIS A 70 -1.54 -4.31 2.77
N TYR A 71 -0.33 -4.74 2.45
CA TYR A 71 0.66 -5.16 3.46
C TYR A 71 1.67 -4.03 3.70
N ASP A 72 2.14 -3.93 4.93
CA ASP A 72 3.19 -3.00 5.32
C ASP A 72 4.59 -3.51 4.91
N GLY A 73 4.74 -4.83 4.80
CA GLY A 73 5.96 -5.46 4.34
C GLY A 73 5.87 -6.97 4.17
N THR A 74 6.97 -7.53 3.68
CA THR A 74 7.19 -8.98 3.55
C THR A 74 8.68 -9.31 3.69
N GLN A 75 9.07 -10.54 3.38
CA GLN A 75 10.45 -10.99 3.45
C GLN A 75 10.82 -11.95 2.31
N LYS A 76 12.13 -12.14 2.10
CA LYS A 76 12.69 -13.11 1.12
C LYS A 76 12.22 -12.88 -0.33
N ILE A 77 12.42 -11.65 -0.81
CA ILE A 77 12.02 -11.22 -2.15
C ILE A 77 13.25 -10.91 -3.03
N LEU A 78 13.25 -11.37 -4.29
CA LEU A 78 14.31 -11.02 -5.25
C LEU A 78 14.23 -9.53 -5.58
N ARG A 79 15.39 -8.91 -5.85
CA ARG A 79 15.52 -7.47 -6.10
C ARG A 79 14.53 -6.93 -7.15
N SER A 80 14.32 -7.64 -8.24
CA SER A 80 13.41 -7.21 -9.32
C SER A 80 11.95 -7.17 -8.86
N TYR A 81 11.55 -8.09 -7.97
CA TYR A 81 10.21 -8.09 -7.39
C TYR A 81 10.09 -7.04 -6.28
N ALA A 82 11.15 -6.83 -5.50
CA ALA A 82 11.22 -5.74 -4.53
C ALA A 82 11.01 -4.38 -5.21
N ASP A 83 11.73 -4.11 -6.30
CA ASP A 83 11.56 -2.91 -7.11
C ASP A 83 10.14 -2.80 -7.70
N LYS A 84 9.53 -3.95 -8.07
CA LYS A 84 8.16 -3.99 -8.57
C LYS A 84 7.12 -3.66 -7.48
N PHE A 85 7.19 -4.25 -6.28
CA PHE A 85 6.35 -3.85 -5.16
C PHE A 85 6.51 -2.35 -4.85
N ARG A 86 7.76 -1.87 -4.83
CA ARG A 86 8.08 -0.47 -4.56
C ARG A 86 7.70 0.50 -5.67
N SER A 87 7.46 0.01 -6.89
CA SER A 87 6.85 0.81 -7.96
C SER A 87 5.38 1.14 -7.69
N TYR A 88 4.68 0.33 -6.89
CA TYR A 88 3.32 0.61 -6.42
C TYR A 88 3.29 1.34 -5.08
N ASN A 89 4.18 0.98 -4.16
CA ASN A 89 4.32 1.61 -2.85
C ASN A 89 5.80 1.79 -2.50
N PRO A 90 6.37 3.00 -2.69
CA PRO A 90 7.80 3.26 -2.42
C PRO A 90 8.24 2.95 -0.98
N ASN A 91 7.31 2.88 -0.04
CA ASN A 91 7.55 2.61 1.38
C ASN A 91 7.40 1.12 1.76
N PHE A 92 7.09 0.23 0.82
CA PHE A 92 6.91 -1.20 1.09
C PHE A 92 8.20 -1.83 1.63
N LEU A 93 8.10 -2.41 2.83
CA LEU A 93 9.26 -2.93 3.57
C LEU A 93 9.58 -4.36 3.19
N ILE A 94 10.87 -4.66 3.10
CA ILE A 94 11.37 -6.00 2.78
C ILE A 94 12.48 -6.39 3.76
N LEU A 95 12.31 -7.53 4.42
CA LEU A 95 13.37 -8.13 5.23
C LEU A 95 14.12 -9.22 4.46
N HIS A 96 15.44 -9.19 4.56
CA HIS A 96 16.32 -10.23 4.05
C HIS A 96 16.25 -11.46 4.94
N TYR A 97 15.91 -12.61 4.37
CA TYR A 97 15.83 -13.87 5.11
C TYR A 97 17.22 -14.48 5.32
N ARG A 98 17.54 -14.84 6.56
CA ARG A 98 18.74 -15.58 6.95
C ARG A 98 18.45 -16.50 8.13
N LEU A 99 19.13 -17.65 8.20
CA LEU A 99 19.20 -18.38 9.45
C LEU A 99 19.98 -17.55 10.49
N GLY A 100 19.41 -17.38 11.68
CA GLY A 100 19.95 -16.51 12.72
C GLY A 100 21.13 -17.09 13.47
N GLN A 101 21.19 -18.41 13.61
CA GLN A 101 22.20 -19.13 14.42
C GLN A 101 22.66 -20.47 13.81
N SER A 102 22.29 -20.71 12.56
CA SER A 102 22.56 -21.97 11.88
C SER A 102 23.09 -21.73 10.49
N LEU A 103 23.75 -22.73 9.92
CA LEU A 103 24.26 -22.72 8.56
C LEU A 103 24.17 -24.14 7.98
N GLY A 104 23.60 -24.31 6.78
CA GLY A 104 23.67 -25.61 6.11
C GLY A 104 22.55 -25.93 5.13
N TYR A 105 21.98 -27.11 5.30
CA TYR A 105 21.03 -27.74 4.40
C TYR A 105 19.60 -27.41 4.80
N ARG A 106 18.70 -27.64 3.85
CA ARG A 106 17.26 -27.40 3.97
C ARG A 106 16.51 -28.62 4.49
N ILE A 107 16.96 -29.80 4.08
CA ILE A 107 16.37 -31.09 4.45
C ILE A 107 17.51 -32.08 4.67
N PRO A 108 17.57 -32.76 5.82
CA PRO A 108 18.56 -33.81 6.06
C PRO A 108 18.21 -35.09 5.32
N GLN A 109 19.23 -35.88 4.93
CA GLN A 109 19.01 -37.19 4.34
C GLN A 109 18.89 -38.28 5.42
N GLY A 110 17.92 -39.18 5.28
CA GLY A 110 17.73 -40.30 6.22
C GLY A 110 17.48 -39.84 7.66
N ASP A 111 18.00 -40.58 8.64
CA ASP A 111 17.88 -40.25 10.07
C ASP A 111 19.04 -39.33 10.49
N CYS A 112 18.98 -38.05 10.07
CA CYS A 112 19.89 -36.99 10.49
C CYS A 112 21.29 -36.97 9.84
N GLN A 113 21.41 -37.25 8.54
CA GLN A 113 22.68 -37.07 7.82
C GLN A 113 22.79 -35.65 7.21
N PRO A 114 23.96 -35.00 7.33
CA PRO A 114 24.20 -33.66 6.83
C PRO A 114 24.53 -33.65 5.33
N THR A 115 23.62 -34.19 4.54
CA THR A 115 23.69 -34.25 3.08
C THR A 115 22.33 -33.86 2.52
N GLY A 116 22.30 -33.22 1.34
CA GLY A 116 21.05 -32.82 0.70
C GLY A 116 21.13 -31.45 0.03
N GLU A 117 19.96 -30.85 -0.17
CA GLU A 117 19.79 -29.51 -0.74
C GLU A 117 20.28 -28.44 0.24
N ILE A 118 21.20 -27.58 -0.19
CA ILE A 118 21.69 -26.45 0.60
C ILE A 118 20.62 -25.35 0.65
N ILE A 119 20.42 -24.73 1.81
CA ILE A 119 19.53 -23.56 1.91
C ILE A 119 20.05 -22.48 0.97
N SER A 120 19.14 -21.93 0.16
CA SER A 120 19.47 -20.80 -0.70
C SER A 120 18.92 -19.50 -0.12
N VAL A 121 19.73 -18.45 -0.19
CA VAL A 121 19.37 -17.08 0.19
C VAL A 121 19.39 -16.18 -1.04
N ILE A 122 18.78 -15.01 -0.93
CA ILE A 122 18.65 -14.07 -2.06
C ILE A 122 19.81 -13.08 -2.08
N GLU A 123 20.39 -12.88 -3.25
CA GLU A 123 21.39 -11.86 -3.53
C GLU A 123 21.10 -11.21 -4.89
N GLY A 124 20.66 -9.96 -4.86
CA GLY A 124 20.09 -9.26 -6.00
C GLY A 124 18.93 -10.06 -6.62
N ASN A 125 19.13 -10.51 -7.86
CA ASN A 125 18.15 -11.29 -8.63
C ASN A 125 18.49 -12.79 -8.68
N GLN A 126 19.33 -13.27 -7.77
CA GLN A 126 19.79 -14.65 -7.75
C GLN A 126 19.52 -15.33 -6.41
N TRP A 127 19.33 -16.64 -6.49
CA TRP A 127 19.40 -17.54 -5.35
C TRP A 127 20.83 -18.07 -5.25
N VAL A 128 21.47 -17.88 -4.09
CA VAL A 128 22.83 -18.33 -3.83
C VAL A 128 22.84 -19.30 -2.65
N PRO A 129 23.66 -20.36 -2.68
CA PRO A 129 23.76 -21.28 -1.56
C PRO A 129 24.29 -20.56 -0.31
N GLU A 130 23.63 -20.75 0.82
CA GLU A 130 24.04 -20.16 2.09
C GLU A 130 25.33 -20.80 2.63
N TYR A 131 25.48 -22.11 2.43
CA TYR A 131 26.66 -22.88 2.83
C TYR A 131 27.78 -22.77 1.78
N PRO A 132 28.94 -22.17 2.11
CA PRO A 132 30.02 -21.95 1.14
C PRO A 132 30.91 -23.19 0.93
N GLY A 133 30.61 -24.30 1.61
CA GLY A 133 31.39 -25.55 1.55
C GLY A 133 32.49 -25.66 2.60
N ASP A 134 32.92 -26.91 2.86
CA ASP A 134 33.89 -27.26 3.91
C ASP A 134 35.28 -26.62 3.73
N GLN A 135 35.62 -26.18 2.52
CA GLN A 135 36.89 -25.51 2.25
C GLN A 135 36.94 -24.06 2.78
N VAL A 136 35.77 -23.45 2.97
CA VAL A 136 35.64 -22.04 3.40
C VAL A 136 35.40 -21.96 4.90
N VAL A 137 34.47 -22.77 5.41
CA VAL A 137 34.11 -22.77 6.84
C VAL A 137 35.28 -23.25 7.71
N LYS A 138 35.27 -22.82 8.97
CA LYS A 138 36.25 -23.24 9.97
C LYS A 138 35.55 -24.03 11.07
N ASP A 139 36.19 -25.07 11.58
CA ASP A 139 35.57 -25.95 12.58
C ASP A 139 35.23 -25.20 13.88
N ASN A 140 36.00 -24.17 14.27
CA ASN A 140 35.69 -23.33 15.42
C ASN A 140 34.46 -22.42 15.23
N TRP A 141 33.94 -22.27 14.01
CA TRP A 141 32.70 -21.51 13.77
C TRP A 141 31.45 -22.29 14.17
N PHE A 142 31.54 -23.62 14.28
CA PHE A 142 30.42 -24.47 14.66
C PHE A 142 30.32 -24.60 16.16
N TYR A 143 29.10 -24.80 16.67
CA TYR A 143 28.93 -25.09 18.08
C TYR A 143 29.44 -26.51 18.41
N HIS A 144 30.33 -26.61 19.39
CA HIS A 144 30.89 -27.89 19.85
C HIS A 144 30.14 -28.37 21.09
N TYR A 145 29.73 -29.64 21.09
CA TYR A 145 28.96 -30.20 22.19
C TYR A 145 29.17 -31.72 22.31
N ALA A 146 29.19 -32.22 23.54
CA ALA A 146 29.32 -33.65 23.86
C ALA A 146 30.47 -34.36 23.10
N GLY A 147 31.61 -33.69 22.94
CA GLY A 147 32.78 -34.21 22.23
C GLY A 147 32.69 -34.20 20.70
N GLN A 148 31.63 -33.62 20.13
CA GLN A 148 31.46 -33.44 18.68
C GLN A 148 31.81 -32.01 18.26
N ASN A 149 32.48 -31.87 17.12
CA ASN A 149 32.90 -30.59 16.56
C ASN A 149 31.77 -29.85 15.81
N ARG A 150 30.65 -30.52 15.52
CA ARG A 150 29.48 -29.90 14.88
C ARG A 150 28.22 -30.53 15.46
N VAL A 151 27.21 -29.70 15.72
CA VAL A 151 25.87 -30.15 16.13
C VAL A 151 24.90 -29.91 14.98
N PHE A 152 24.25 -30.96 14.53
CA PHE A 152 23.39 -30.95 13.35
C PHE A 152 21.91 -31.00 13.73
N PHE A 153 21.10 -30.16 13.11
CA PHE A 153 19.65 -30.09 13.31
C PHE A 153 18.96 -31.13 12.43
N CYS A 154 18.45 -32.19 13.05
CA CYS A 154 17.92 -33.37 12.36
C CYS A 154 16.56 -33.16 11.70
N ASP A 155 15.80 -32.14 12.08
CA ASP A 155 14.44 -31.95 11.55
C ASP A 155 14.44 -30.99 10.33
N TRP A 156 15.39 -30.05 10.25
CA TRP A 156 15.45 -29.04 9.17
C TRP A 156 16.83 -28.86 8.53
N GLY A 157 17.84 -29.65 8.90
CA GLY A 157 19.02 -29.88 8.07
C GLY A 157 20.18 -28.87 8.19
N SER A 158 20.35 -28.15 9.29
CA SER A 158 21.44 -27.16 9.41
C SER A 158 22.37 -27.42 10.59
N TYR A 159 23.60 -26.93 10.52
CA TYR A 159 24.51 -26.98 11.68
C TYR A 159 24.32 -25.77 12.57
N LEU A 160 24.37 -25.97 13.88
CA LEU A 160 24.42 -24.87 14.85
C LEU A 160 25.79 -24.19 14.80
N MET A 161 25.75 -22.87 14.76
CA MET A 161 26.94 -22.03 14.72
C MET A 161 27.25 -21.47 16.10
N ASP A 162 28.53 -21.28 16.39
CA ASP A 162 28.97 -20.56 17.57
C ASP A 162 28.84 -19.05 17.32
N THR A 163 27.68 -18.49 17.69
CA THR A 163 27.43 -17.05 17.58
C THR A 163 28.31 -16.17 18.49
N ASP A 164 29.19 -16.73 19.32
CA ASP A 164 30.24 -15.99 20.04
C ASP A 164 31.61 -16.03 19.34
N ASP A 165 31.83 -16.91 18.36
CA ASP A 165 33.09 -16.97 17.60
C ASP A 165 33.26 -15.75 16.69
N ALA A 166 34.39 -15.05 16.81
CA ALA A 166 34.65 -13.82 16.07
C ALA A 166 34.73 -14.03 14.55
N GLY A 167 35.22 -15.19 14.10
CA GLY A 167 35.32 -15.52 12.68
C GLY A 167 33.94 -15.76 12.07
N TRP A 168 33.08 -16.52 12.76
CA TRP A 168 31.69 -16.70 12.37
C TRP A 168 30.94 -15.37 12.31
N ARG A 169 31.07 -14.52 13.36
CA ARG A 169 30.45 -13.19 13.39
C ARG A 169 30.88 -12.35 12.20
N GLY A 170 32.18 -12.30 11.92
CA GLY A 170 32.74 -11.56 10.79
C GLY A 170 32.20 -12.05 9.45
N TYR A 171 32.15 -13.37 9.26
CA TYR A 171 31.58 -13.99 8.06
C TYR A 171 30.09 -13.65 7.88
N TRP A 172 29.26 -13.97 8.88
CA TRP A 172 27.82 -13.79 8.79
C TRP A 172 27.45 -12.32 8.60
N LEU A 173 28.02 -11.40 9.39
CA LEU A 173 27.74 -9.96 9.27
C LEU A 173 28.20 -9.41 7.91
N GLY A 174 29.34 -9.87 7.39
CA GLY A 174 29.84 -9.48 6.08
C GLY A 174 28.92 -9.93 4.94
N GLU A 175 28.50 -11.19 4.95
CA GLU A 175 27.57 -11.74 3.96
C GLU A 175 26.23 -11.03 3.99
N VAL A 176 25.64 -10.88 5.18
CA VAL A 176 24.33 -10.23 5.34
C VAL A 176 24.39 -8.76 4.95
N THR A 177 25.44 -8.02 5.30
CA THR A 177 25.60 -6.61 4.87
C THR A 177 25.65 -6.50 3.35
N ARG A 178 26.39 -7.39 2.68
CA ARG A 178 26.46 -7.41 1.21
C ARG A 178 25.10 -7.71 0.60
N GLN A 179 24.39 -8.71 1.12
CA GLN A 179 23.09 -9.14 0.61
C GLN A 179 22.01 -8.07 0.80
N LEU A 180 21.95 -7.45 2.00
CA LEU A 180 21.08 -6.31 2.27
C LEU A 180 21.30 -5.17 1.27
N ALA A 181 22.55 -4.87 0.94
CA ALA A 181 22.89 -3.84 -0.05
C ALA A 181 22.50 -4.26 -1.49
N ALA A 182 22.77 -5.50 -1.88
CA ALA A 182 22.42 -6.02 -3.21
C ALA A 182 20.89 -6.04 -3.44
N ASN A 183 20.13 -6.37 -2.39
CA ASN A 183 18.67 -6.48 -2.45
C ASN A 183 17.95 -5.14 -2.25
N ASP A 184 18.63 -4.12 -1.70
CA ASP A 184 18.00 -2.92 -1.11
C ASP A 184 16.93 -3.29 -0.07
N ASP A 185 17.25 -4.24 0.80
CA ASP A 185 16.38 -4.66 1.89
C ASP A 185 16.44 -3.65 3.07
N ASP A 186 15.36 -3.59 3.84
CA ASP A 186 15.18 -2.64 4.94
C ASP A 186 15.71 -3.21 6.28
N GLY A 187 16.00 -4.51 6.33
CA GLY A 187 16.57 -5.19 7.48
C GLY A 187 16.76 -6.68 7.28
N VAL A 188 17.23 -7.37 8.31
CA VAL A 188 17.38 -8.82 8.34
C VAL A 188 16.28 -9.46 9.19
N PHE A 189 15.67 -10.51 8.65
CA PHE A 189 14.88 -11.48 9.37
C PHE A 189 15.78 -12.65 9.76
N MET A 190 15.99 -12.85 11.06
CA MET A 190 16.86 -13.89 11.60
C MET A 190 16.02 -15.09 12.04
N ASP A 191 15.85 -16.03 11.11
CA ASP A 191 15.01 -17.19 11.32
C ASP A 191 15.62 -18.20 12.31
N SER A 192 14.76 -18.93 13.01
CA SER A 192 15.14 -19.97 13.97
C SER A 192 16.12 -19.52 15.06
N LEU A 193 16.03 -18.27 15.53
CA LEU A 193 16.91 -17.72 16.59
C LEU A 193 16.34 -17.99 17.99
N SER A 194 16.10 -19.26 18.30
CA SER A 194 15.58 -19.72 19.61
C SER A 194 16.53 -20.71 20.26
N VAL A 195 16.37 -20.98 21.56
CA VAL A 195 17.18 -22.02 22.21
C VAL A 195 16.95 -23.39 21.53
N PRO A 196 18.01 -24.16 21.16
CA PRO A 196 17.88 -25.37 20.36
C PRO A 196 16.90 -26.42 20.90
N ASN A 197 16.80 -26.56 22.23
CA ASN A 197 15.87 -27.50 22.88
C ASN A 197 14.39 -27.27 22.51
N TYR A 198 14.04 -26.08 22.00
CA TYR A 198 12.68 -25.73 21.63
C TYR A 198 12.40 -25.89 20.12
N LEU A 199 13.44 -26.19 19.33
CA LEU A 199 13.33 -26.29 17.87
C LEU A 199 13.06 -27.72 17.37
N GLY A 200 13.65 -28.73 18.01
CA GLY A 200 13.49 -30.12 17.61
C GLY A 200 14.67 -31.02 17.96
N ARG A 201 14.92 -32.05 17.15
CA ARG A 201 15.96 -33.07 17.37
C ARG A 201 17.31 -32.63 16.81
N PHE A 202 18.37 -32.85 17.58
CA PHE A 202 19.74 -32.57 17.19
C PHE A 202 20.63 -33.80 17.31
N ASN A 203 21.74 -33.82 16.58
CA ASN A 203 22.80 -34.80 16.71
C ASN A 203 24.16 -34.10 16.93
N PRO A 204 24.84 -34.33 18.06
CA PRO A 204 24.38 -35.10 19.22
C PRO A 204 23.15 -34.47 19.88
N ALA A 205 22.31 -35.31 20.51
CA ALA A 205 21.08 -34.87 21.14
C ALA A 205 21.33 -34.06 22.41
N PHE A 206 20.62 -32.94 22.56
CA PHE A 206 20.53 -32.22 23.83
C PHE A 206 19.63 -32.98 24.82
N PRO A 207 19.88 -32.87 26.13
CA PRO A 207 18.92 -33.33 27.13
C PRO A 207 17.56 -32.68 26.92
N ALA A 208 16.46 -33.40 27.18
CA ALA A 208 15.11 -32.85 27.02
C ALA A 208 14.88 -31.59 27.87
N VAL A 209 15.53 -31.52 29.04
CA VAL A 209 15.56 -30.35 29.92
C VAL A 209 16.97 -30.13 30.42
N ASP A 210 17.52 -28.95 30.13
CA ASP A 210 18.77 -28.46 30.69
C ASP A 210 18.69 -26.93 30.85
N THR A 211 18.21 -26.49 32.01
CA THR A 211 17.99 -25.06 32.29
C THR A 211 19.29 -24.25 32.33
N THR A 212 20.43 -24.89 32.60
CA THR A 212 21.73 -24.21 32.61
C THR A 212 22.19 -23.95 31.18
N PHE A 213 22.12 -24.96 30.31
CA PHE A 213 22.38 -24.80 28.88
C PHE A 213 21.41 -23.80 28.23
N GLU A 214 20.12 -23.95 28.50
CA GLU A 214 19.08 -23.08 27.92
C GLU A 214 19.31 -21.62 28.31
N LYS A 215 19.61 -21.35 29.59
CA LYS A 215 19.96 -19.99 30.03
C LYS A 215 21.21 -19.46 29.34
N ALA A 216 22.27 -20.26 29.27
CA ALA A 216 23.51 -19.85 28.61
C ALA A 216 23.30 -19.54 27.12
N TRP A 217 22.43 -20.30 26.46
CA TRP A 217 22.06 -20.07 25.06
C TRP A 217 21.18 -18.82 24.89
N SER A 218 20.23 -18.57 25.78
CA SER A 218 19.47 -17.31 25.82
C SER A 218 20.40 -16.09 25.93
N ASP A 219 21.41 -16.15 26.81
CA ASP A 219 22.40 -15.08 26.96
C ASP A 219 23.25 -14.92 25.69
N LYS A 220 23.52 -16.02 24.99
CA LYS A 220 24.22 -16.05 23.71
C LYS A 220 23.42 -15.38 22.58
N ILE A 221 22.12 -15.66 22.48
CA ILE A 221 21.21 -14.97 21.55
C ILE A 221 21.20 -13.46 21.84
N ARG A 222 21.09 -13.06 23.11
CA ARG A 222 21.13 -11.65 23.49
C ARG A 222 22.43 -10.97 23.06
N ARG A 223 23.59 -11.58 23.30
CA ARG A 223 24.90 -11.05 22.84
C ARG A 223 24.97 -10.96 21.32
N TRP A 224 24.39 -11.93 20.62
CA TRP A 224 24.36 -11.93 19.16
C TRP A 224 23.53 -10.76 18.61
N LEU A 225 22.33 -10.54 19.13
CA LEU A 225 21.49 -9.40 18.76
C LEU A 225 22.15 -8.06 19.06
N VAL A 226 22.81 -7.90 20.22
CA VAL A 226 23.58 -6.69 20.55
C VAL A 226 24.66 -6.45 19.50
N THR A 227 25.42 -7.49 19.13
CA THR A 227 26.50 -7.37 18.14
C THR A 227 25.95 -7.00 16.76
N THR A 228 24.90 -7.67 16.29
CA THR A 228 24.27 -7.39 14.99
C THR A 228 23.69 -5.99 14.96
N LYS A 229 22.99 -5.55 16.01
CA LYS A 229 22.42 -4.20 16.10
C LYS A 229 23.50 -3.12 16.12
N GLN A 230 24.61 -3.34 16.80
CA GLN A 230 25.76 -2.43 16.78
C GLN A 230 26.35 -2.28 15.37
N GLN A 231 26.47 -3.39 14.63
CA GLN A 231 26.99 -3.37 13.26
C GLN A 231 26.04 -2.67 12.27
N PHE A 232 24.73 -2.90 12.40
CA PHE A 232 23.75 -2.39 11.43
C PHE A 232 23.24 -0.99 11.76
N GLY A 233 23.41 -0.52 12.99
CA GLY A 233 23.02 0.82 13.42
C GLY A 233 21.56 1.11 13.11
N SER A 234 21.24 2.35 12.75
CA SER A 234 19.88 2.73 12.35
C SER A 234 19.53 2.40 10.90
N ARG A 235 20.46 1.84 10.10
CA ARG A 235 20.26 1.63 8.66
C ARG A 235 19.40 0.41 8.35
N TYR A 236 19.61 -0.67 9.08
CA TYR A 236 18.94 -1.95 8.85
C TYR A 236 18.25 -2.43 10.12
N LEU A 237 17.01 -2.90 9.96
CA LEU A 237 16.26 -3.54 11.03
C LEU A 237 16.85 -4.92 11.36
N VAL A 238 16.76 -5.33 12.62
CA VAL A 238 17.14 -6.66 13.12
C VAL A 238 15.92 -7.29 13.77
N ILE A 239 15.30 -8.25 13.07
CA ILE A 239 14.06 -8.92 13.49
C ILE A 239 14.30 -10.43 13.64
N PRO A 240 14.51 -10.94 14.86
CA PRO A 240 14.60 -12.37 15.12
C PRO A 240 13.22 -13.05 15.11
N ASN A 241 13.20 -14.30 14.65
CA ASN A 241 12.09 -15.23 14.88
C ASN A 241 12.30 -15.94 16.22
N ALA A 242 11.38 -15.74 17.17
CA ALA A 242 11.42 -16.33 18.50
C ALA A 242 10.63 -17.65 18.62
N GLY A 243 9.99 -18.13 17.55
CA GLY A 243 9.04 -19.24 17.64
C GLY A 243 7.83 -18.87 18.51
N HIS A 244 7.24 -19.86 19.17
CA HIS A 244 6.08 -19.64 20.04
C HIS A 244 6.40 -18.74 21.24
N TRP A 245 7.60 -18.86 21.82
CA TRP A 245 8.04 -18.05 22.98
C TRP A 245 7.10 -18.13 24.20
N VAL A 246 6.59 -19.33 24.50
CA VAL A 246 5.54 -19.57 25.53
C VAL A 246 6.03 -20.29 26.80
N THR A 247 7.26 -20.80 26.84
CA THR A 247 7.75 -21.53 28.03
C THR A 247 8.53 -20.63 28.98
N THR A 248 8.37 -20.85 30.29
CA THR A 248 9.13 -20.15 31.36
C THR A 248 10.61 -20.52 31.38
N ARG A 249 10.98 -21.64 30.76
CA ARG A 249 12.37 -22.08 30.57
C ARG A 249 13.12 -21.17 29.59
N ASP A 250 12.44 -20.70 28.56
CA ASP A 250 13.00 -19.75 27.61
C ASP A 250 13.04 -18.38 28.28
N VAL A 251 14.23 -17.91 28.67
CA VAL A 251 14.41 -16.59 29.29
C VAL A 251 15.09 -15.61 28.34
N THR A 252 15.04 -15.90 27.03
CA THR A 252 15.67 -15.08 26.01
C THR A 252 15.05 -13.69 25.95
N ASP A 253 15.93 -12.68 26.00
CA ASP A 253 15.56 -11.28 25.87
C ASP A 253 15.94 -10.77 24.48
N TYR A 254 14.91 -10.62 23.63
CA TYR A 254 15.03 -10.12 22.25
C TYR A 254 15.06 -8.59 22.15
N SER A 255 14.94 -7.84 23.26
CA SER A 255 14.93 -6.37 23.26
C SER A 255 16.15 -5.66 22.63
N PRO A 256 17.34 -6.27 22.47
CA PRO A 256 18.42 -5.65 21.71
C PRO A 256 18.13 -5.51 20.20
N GLY A 257 17.24 -6.33 19.63
CA GLY A 257 16.78 -6.18 18.25
C GLY A 257 15.85 -4.96 18.07
N ASP A 258 15.45 -4.67 16.84
CA ASP A 258 14.44 -3.63 16.56
C ASP A 258 13.01 -4.14 16.79
N GLY A 259 12.84 -5.46 16.82
CA GLY A 259 11.57 -6.15 17.01
C GLY A 259 11.72 -7.63 17.26
N VAL A 260 10.63 -8.36 17.08
CA VAL A 260 10.58 -9.82 17.10
C VAL A 260 9.41 -10.32 16.26
N MET A 261 9.58 -11.45 15.59
CA MET A 261 8.49 -12.25 15.07
C MET A 261 8.17 -13.39 16.04
N ILE A 262 6.88 -13.59 16.30
CA ILE A 262 6.36 -14.68 17.13
C ILE A 262 5.59 -15.62 16.20
N GLU A 263 6.21 -16.75 15.92
CA GLU A 263 5.68 -17.81 15.06
C GLU A 263 4.94 -18.83 15.93
N GLY A 264 3.60 -18.86 15.82
CA GLY A 264 2.74 -19.59 16.74
C GLY A 264 2.13 -18.69 17.82
N PHE A 265 1.63 -17.54 17.39
CA PHE A 265 0.97 -16.55 18.22
C PHE A 265 -0.40 -17.03 18.73
N ALA A 266 -0.66 -16.80 20.03
CA ALA A 266 -1.88 -17.05 20.79
C ALA A 266 -2.38 -18.51 20.91
N LYS A 267 -2.01 -19.42 20.01
CA LYS A 267 -2.36 -20.86 20.05
C LYS A 267 -1.17 -21.73 19.63
N TRP A 268 -1.20 -23.02 19.98
CA TRP A 268 -0.25 -24.00 19.44
C TRP A 268 -0.49 -24.22 17.94
N ASN A 269 -1.75 -24.24 17.53
CA ASN A 269 -2.22 -24.29 16.16
C ASN A 269 -3.69 -23.83 16.14
N GLN A 270 -4.36 -23.85 14.99
CA GLN A 270 -5.75 -23.41 14.88
C GLN A 270 -6.75 -24.21 15.74
N TYR A 271 -6.39 -25.41 16.22
CA TYR A 271 -7.26 -26.27 17.04
C TYR A 271 -6.93 -26.22 18.54
N THR A 272 -5.66 -26.10 18.89
CA THR A 272 -5.17 -26.31 20.26
C THR A 272 -4.81 -24.99 20.94
N LEU A 273 -5.48 -24.68 22.05
CA LEU A 273 -5.15 -23.50 22.86
C LEU A 273 -3.83 -23.70 23.60
N LEU A 274 -3.14 -22.59 23.85
CA LEU A 274 -2.11 -22.56 24.87
C LEU A 274 -2.76 -22.73 26.24
N ASP A 275 -2.04 -23.35 27.18
CA ASP A 275 -2.43 -23.26 28.59
C ASP A 275 -2.49 -21.79 29.02
N LEU A 276 -3.42 -21.45 29.93
CA LEU A 276 -3.64 -20.05 30.30
C LEU A 276 -2.36 -19.37 30.83
N VAL A 277 -1.49 -20.11 31.53
CA VAL A 277 -0.22 -19.60 32.04
C VAL A 277 0.74 -19.27 30.89
N ASP A 278 0.80 -20.12 29.87
CA ASP A 278 1.66 -19.97 28.69
C ASP A 278 1.15 -18.84 27.77
N TRP A 279 -0.17 -18.76 27.57
CA TRP A 279 -0.81 -17.64 26.88
C TRP A 279 -0.48 -16.31 27.58
N LYS A 280 -0.65 -16.24 28.91
CA LYS A 280 -0.30 -15.04 29.69
C LYS A 280 1.17 -14.68 29.56
N LEU A 281 2.06 -15.67 29.57
CA LEU A 281 3.49 -15.45 29.43
C LEU A 281 3.83 -14.83 28.07
N GLN A 282 3.29 -15.37 26.97
CA GLN A 282 3.48 -14.81 25.62
C GLN A 282 2.94 -13.37 25.53
N MET A 283 1.70 -13.12 25.99
CA MET A 283 1.13 -11.77 25.97
C MET A 283 1.95 -10.78 26.79
N ASN A 284 2.44 -11.17 27.97
CA ASN A 284 3.26 -10.32 28.83
C ASN A 284 4.62 -9.97 28.19
N ARG A 285 5.23 -10.93 27.50
CA ARG A 285 6.47 -10.73 26.75
C ARG A 285 6.29 -9.74 25.61
N ILE A 286 5.19 -9.86 24.87
CA ILE A 286 4.83 -8.91 23.81
C ILE A 286 4.59 -7.51 24.39
N LEU A 287 3.74 -7.39 25.41
CA LEU A 287 3.45 -6.10 26.06
C LEU A 287 4.73 -5.42 26.58
N ASN A 288 5.71 -6.18 27.06
CA ASN A 288 7.00 -5.65 27.47
C ASN A 288 7.80 -5.03 26.31
N LEU A 289 7.78 -5.65 25.14
CA LEU A 289 8.45 -5.14 23.93
C LEU A 289 7.69 -3.96 23.32
N GLU A 290 6.35 -4.00 23.32
CA GLU A 290 5.49 -2.92 22.85
C GLU A 290 5.69 -1.63 23.65
N ARG A 291 5.83 -1.72 24.99
CA ARG A 291 6.18 -0.56 25.83
C ARG A 291 7.57 0.02 25.54
N GLN A 292 8.45 -0.75 24.92
CA GLN A 292 9.77 -0.31 24.45
C GLN A 292 9.73 0.16 22.98
N ASN A 293 8.54 0.26 22.37
CA ASN A 293 8.32 0.66 20.99
C ASN A 293 9.05 -0.24 19.97
N LYS A 294 9.12 -1.54 20.27
CA LYS A 294 9.70 -2.56 19.40
C LYS A 294 8.67 -3.02 18.37
N ILE A 295 9.18 -3.51 17.24
CA ILE A 295 8.34 -4.09 16.17
C ILE A 295 7.88 -5.48 16.60
N ILE A 296 6.60 -5.78 16.43
CA ILE A 296 6.03 -7.10 16.69
C ILE A 296 5.40 -7.62 15.41
N ILE A 297 5.81 -8.81 14.96
CA ILE A 297 5.14 -9.56 13.89
C ILE A 297 4.51 -10.79 14.53
N ALA A 298 3.18 -10.79 14.66
CA ALA A 298 2.42 -11.87 15.28
C ALA A 298 1.87 -12.82 14.22
N GLN A 299 2.48 -14.00 14.08
CA GLN A 299 2.12 -14.98 13.06
C GLN A 299 1.39 -16.19 13.63
N SER A 300 0.31 -16.56 12.97
CA SER A 300 -0.47 -17.76 13.26
C SER A 300 -0.78 -18.52 11.97
N TYR A 301 -0.89 -19.84 12.06
CA TYR A 301 -1.18 -20.71 10.91
C TYR A 301 -2.64 -21.12 10.85
N LEU A 302 -3.11 -21.33 9.62
CA LEU A 302 -4.43 -21.84 9.29
C LEU A 302 -4.29 -23.00 8.29
N ASP A 303 -5.00 -24.13 8.49
CA ASP A 303 -5.03 -25.21 7.49
C ASP A 303 -6.00 -24.87 6.32
N GLY A 304 -6.75 -23.78 6.44
CA GLY A 304 -7.68 -23.27 5.45
C GLY A 304 -8.37 -21.99 5.90
N SER A 305 -8.93 -21.22 4.97
CA SER A 305 -9.46 -19.90 5.28
C SER A 305 -10.79 -19.90 6.03
N ASN A 306 -11.49 -21.04 6.15
CA ASN A 306 -12.87 -21.08 6.64
C ASN A 306 -13.02 -21.10 8.18
N ASP A 307 -11.93 -21.27 8.95
CA ASP A 307 -12.00 -21.24 10.41
C ASP A 307 -12.07 -19.79 10.95
N LEU A 308 -13.28 -19.23 10.85
CA LEU A 308 -13.58 -17.88 11.37
C LEU A 308 -13.37 -17.76 12.88
N THR A 309 -13.47 -18.87 13.63
CA THR A 309 -13.29 -18.84 15.08
C THR A 309 -11.82 -18.64 15.42
N ALA A 310 -10.92 -19.38 14.77
CA ALA A 310 -9.48 -19.22 14.92
C ALA A 310 -9.01 -17.84 14.44
N ARG A 311 -9.45 -17.40 13.25
CA ARG A 311 -9.15 -16.07 12.69
C ARG A 311 -9.51 -14.94 13.66
N ASN A 312 -10.75 -14.93 14.14
CA ASN A 312 -11.22 -13.94 15.10
C ASN A 312 -10.42 -13.98 16.41
N PHE A 313 -10.06 -15.19 16.90
CA PHE A 313 -9.24 -15.31 18.09
C PHE A 313 -7.84 -14.71 17.90
N TYR A 314 -7.16 -15.00 16.79
CA TYR A 314 -5.83 -14.45 16.49
C TYR A 314 -5.85 -12.93 16.36
N ILE A 315 -6.78 -12.38 15.57
CA ILE A 315 -6.89 -10.94 15.35
C ILE A 315 -7.25 -10.22 16.65
N ALA A 316 -8.13 -10.82 17.45
CA ALA A 316 -8.50 -10.24 18.74
C ALA A 316 -7.32 -10.23 19.73
N ASN A 317 -6.52 -11.29 19.77
CA ASN A 317 -5.29 -11.33 20.58
C ASN A 317 -4.26 -10.30 20.09
N TYR A 318 -4.10 -10.15 18.78
CA TYR A 318 -3.25 -9.10 18.20
C TYR A 318 -3.71 -7.71 18.67
N LEU A 319 -5.00 -7.39 18.55
CA LEU A 319 -5.58 -6.13 19.04
C LEU A 319 -5.46 -5.99 20.57
N LEU A 320 -5.42 -7.09 21.33
CA LEU A 320 -5.26 -7.04 22.78
C LEU A 320 -3.87 -6.50 23.16
N VAL A 321 -2.81 -6.90 22.45
CA VAL A 321 -1.42 -6.54 22.77
C VAL A 321 -0.83 -5.41 21.95
N LYS A 322 -1.46 -5.06 20.82
CA LYS A 322 -1.01 -4.06 19.84
C LYS A 322 -0.50 -2.73 20.44
N GLY A 323 0.69 -2.31 20.04
CA GLY A 323 1.19 -0.94 20.18
C GLY A 323 1.30 -0.23 18.82
N SER A 324 2.31 0.62 18.67
CA SER A 324 2.44 1.49 17.48
C SER A 324 3.17 0.82 16.31
N ARG A 325 3.75 -0.37 16.49
CA ARG A 325 4.52 -1.10 15.46
C ARG A 325 4.24 -2.61 15.48
N THR A 326 2.96 -2.95 15.49
CA THR A 326 2.48 -4.33 15.58
C THR A 326 1.82 -4.72 14.27
N PHE A 327 2.21 -5.86 13.75
CA PHE A 327 1.69 -6.46 12.53
C PHE A 327 1.14 -7.86 12.84
N VAL A 328 0.15 -8.30 12.07
CA VAL A 328 -0.40 -9.66 12.14
C VAL A 328 -0.17 -10.38 10.80
N ASN A 329 0.09 -11.68 10.88
CA ASN A 329 0.12 -12.59 9.74
C ASN A 329 -0.77 -13.82 10.03
N LEU A 330 -1.70 -14.14 9.13
CA LEU A 330 -2.53 -15.33 9.22
C LEU A 330 -2.22 -16.24 8.03
N GLU A 331 -1.17 -17.04 8.18
CA GLU A 331 -0.52 -17.75 7.08
C GLU A 331 -1.35 -18.97 6.62
N LEU A 332 -1.76 -18.97 5.35
CA LEU A 332 -2.23 -20.17 4.62
C LEU A 332 -1.13 -20.79 3.75
N GLY A 333 -0.22 -19.96 3.22
CA GLY A 333 0.81 -20.35 2.28
C GLY A 333 1.50 -19.13 1.65
N LEU A 334 2.33 -19.38 0.64
CA LEU A 334 3.19 -18.34 0.03
C LEU A 334 2.45 -17.43 -0.98
N GLU A 335 1.21 -17.76 -1.32
CA GLU A 335 0.34 -16.93 -2.13
C GLU A 335 -0.22 -15.74 -1.31
N PRO A 336 -0.44 -14.57 -1.93
CA PRO A 336 -1.06 -13.45 -1.23
C PRO A 336 -2.46 -13.82 -0.74
N GLU A 337 -2.81 -13.33 0.44
CA GLU A 337 -4.06 -13.62 1.15
C GLU A 337 -4.67 -12.36 1.79
N TRP A 338 -6.00 -12.29 1.83
CA TRP A 338 -6.71 -11.19 2.47
C TRP A 338 -7.93 -11.70 3.22
N PHE A 339 -8.06 -11.25 4.48
CA PHE A 339 -9.18 -11.59 5.34
C PHE A 339 -9.99 -10.33 5.64
N PRO A 340 -11.33 -10.35 5.47
CA PRO A 340 -12.18 -9.16 5.66
C PRO A 340 -12.16 -8.58 7.08
N GLU A 341 -11.68 -9.33 8.08
CA GLU A 341 -11.45 -8.83 9.43
C GLU A 341 -10.39 -7.73 9.45
N TYR A 342 -9.44 -7.71 8.51
CA TYR A 342 -8.45 -6.65 8.38
C TYR A 342 -9.09 -5.30 8.04
N ASP A 343 -10.26 -5.32 7.42
CA ASP A 343 -11.04 -4.14 7.06
C ASP A 343 -11.95 -3.64 8.21
N ILE A 344 -11.91 -4.27 9.40
CA ILE A 344 -12.68 -3.79 10.55
C ILE A 344 -12.16 -2.41 10.97
N PRO A 345 -13.01 -1.36 10.95
CA PRO A 345 -12.62 0.00 11.28
C PRO A 345 -12.56 0.22 12.79
N ILE A 346 -11.78 -0.60 13.50
CA ILE A 346 -11.72 -0.60 14.98
C ILE A 346 -11.13 0.71 15.53
N GLY A 347 -10.28 1.37 14.75
CA GLY A 347 -9.64 2.64 15.10
C GLY A 347 -8.34 2.45 15.87
N SER A 348 -8.06 3.35 16.80
CA SER A 348 -6.84 3.37 17.63
C SER A 348 -7.15 2.96 19.07
N PRO A 349 -6.23 2.31 19.81
CA PRO A 349 -6.43 2.00 21.22
C PRO A 349 -6.58 3.28 22.06
N THR A 350 -7.52 3.29 23.01
CA THR A 350 -7.77 4.46 23.88
C THR A 350 -6.99 4.43 25.20
N ASP A 351 -6.49 3.26 25.56
CA ASP A 351 -5.83 2.99 26.84
C ASP A 351 -4.32 2.81 26.67
N SER A 352 -3.56 3.16 27.71
CA SER A 352 -2.13 2.86 27.78
C SER A 352 -1.90 1.36 28.00
N LEU A 353 -0.79 0.83 27.45
CA LEU A 353 -0.44 -0.58 27.60
C LEU A 353 -0.14 -0.93 29.07
N PRO A 354 -0.79 -1.97 29.65
CA PRO A 354 -0.56 -2.39 31.02
C PRO A 354 0.78 -3.11 31.15
N VAL A 355 1.28 -3.24 32.39
CA VAL A 355 2.52 -4.00 32.69
C VAL A 355 2.40 -5.46 32.29
N ASN A 356 1.23 -6.06 32.50
CA ASN A 356 0.89 -7.43 32.16
C ASN A 356 -0.55 -7.51 31.61
N VAL A 357 -0.88 -8.61 30.94
CA VAL A 357 -2.16 -8.84 30.28
C VAL A 357 -3.33 -8.90 31.27
N ASP A 358 -3.09 -9.20 32.54
CA ASP A 358 -4.11 -9.15 33.59
C ASP A 358 -4.63 -7.72 33.83
N GLY A 359 -3.91 -6.68 33.39
CA GLY A 359 -4.44 -5.32 33.33
C GLY A 359 -5.66 -5.15 32.41
N TRP A 360 -5.87 -6.08 31.47
CA TRP A 360 -7.07 -6.16 30.62
C TRP A 360 -8.16 -7.08 31.17
N ARG A 361 -7.87 -7.83 32.23
CA ARG A 361 -8.79 -8.84 32.75
C ARG A 361 -9.92 -8.19 33.51
N ASP A 362 -11.14 -8.42 33.06
CA ASP A 362 -12.35 -8.12 33.81
C ASP A 362 -12.45 -9.07 35.00
N SER A 363 -12.47 -8.50 36.22
CA SER A 363 -12.49 -9.30 37.45
C SER A 363 -13.80 -10.06 37.66
N ALA A 364 -14.91 -9.58 37.11
CA ALA A 364 -16.23 -10.19 37.28
C ALA A 364 -16.45 -11.37 36.33
N THR A 365 -15.98 -11.25 35.08
CA THR A 365 -16.19 -12.29 34.05
C THR A 365 -14.96 -13.16 33.79
N GLY A 366 -13.76 -12.65 34.04
CA GLY A 366 -12.50 -13.28 33.68
C GLY A 366 -12.09 -13.13 32.21
N LEU A 367 -12.88 -12.40 31.40
CA LEU A 367 -12.56 -12.05 30.03
C LEU A 367 -11.50 -10.94 29.96
N TYR A 368 -10.71 -10.91 28.88
CA TYR A 368 -9.74 -9.85 28.64
C TYR A 368 -10.30 -8.88 27.62
N ARG A 369 -10.28 -7.59 27.91
CA ARG A 369 -10.87 -6.56 27.04
C ARG A 369 -9.98 -5.35 26.87
N ARG A 370 -10.02 -4.75 25.69
CA ARG A 370 -9.33 -3.49 25.39
C ARG A 370 -10.18 -2.58 24.53
N SER A 371 -10.21 -1.29 24.89
CA SER A 371 -11.01 -0.28 24.21
C SER A 371 -10.25 0.41 23.09
N TYR A 372 -11.01 0.79 22.07
CA TYR A 372 -10.56 1.46 20.87
C TYR A 372 -11.50 2.62 20.54
N THR A 373 -11.02 3.59 19.76
CA THR A 373 -11.78 4.80 19.41
C THR A 373 -13.12 4.49 18.74
N ASN A 374 -13.21 3.40 17.97
CA ASN A 374 -14.45 2.96 17.35
C ASN A 374 -14.96 1.60 17.85
N GLY A 375 -14.53 1.12 19.02
CA GLY A 375 -15.01 -0.17 19.51
C GLY A 375 -14.23 -0.78 20.66
N MET A 376 -14.24 -2.11 20.71
CA MET A 376 -13.44 -2.88 21.65
C MET A 376 -13.19 -4.29 21.14
N VAL A 377 -12.19 -4.93 21.72
CA VAL A 377 -11.91 -6.35 21.55
C VAL A 377 -12.10 -7.09 22.88
N ILE A 378 -12.62 -8.31 22.81
CA ILE A 378 -12.84 -9.20 23.97
C ILE A 378 -12.28 -10.59 23.64
N VAL A 379 -11.42 -11.12 24.49
CA VAL A 379 -10.76 -12.43 24.31
C VAL A 379 -11.10 -13.36 25.48
N ASN A 380 -11.48 -14.59 25.17
CA ASN A 380 -11.60 -15.70 26.12
C ASN A 380 -10.48 -16.74 25.89
N PRO A 381 -9.33 -16.62 26.57
CA PRO A 381 -8.25 -17.60 26.46
C PRO A 381 -8.44 -18.81 27.38
N THR A 382 -9.59 -18.94 28.07
CA THR A 382 -9.84 -20.02 29.04
C THR A 382 -10.46 -21.25 28.39
N ASN A 383 -10.64 -22.31 29.18
CA ASN A 383 -11.31 -23.55 28.78
C ASN A 383 -12.82 -23.57 29.07
N SER A 384 -13.41 -22.43 29.44
CA SER A 384 -14.81 -22.31 29.85
C SER A 384 -15.57 -21.30 28.99
N THR A 385 -16.87 -21.50 28.80
CA THR A 385 -17.74 -20.51 28.13
C THR A 385 -18.07 -19.39 29.11
N LEU A 386 -17.86 -18.15 28.67
CA LEU A 386 -18.08 -16.94 29.46
C LEU A 386 -19.06 -16.01 28.74
N ILE A 387 -19.83 -15.25 29.51
CA ILE A 387 -20.85 -14.32 28.99
C ILE A 387 -20.55 -12.92 29.53
N LEU A 388 -20.62 -11.91 28.66
CA LEU A 388 -20.50 -10.50 29.02
C LEU A 388 -21.72 -9.72 28.55
N ASN A 389 -22.35 -9.00 29.47
CA ASN A 389 -23.32 -7.96 29.13
C ASN A 389 -22.58 -6.65 28.82
N LEU A 390 -22.86 -6.05 27.66
CA LEU A 390 -22.12 -4.88 27.15
C LEU A 390 -22.64 -3.54 27.69
N GLY A 391 -23.79 -3.54 28.37
CA GLY A 391 -24.43 -2.35 28.96
C GLY A 391 -25.03 -1.36 27.96
N LYS A 392 -24.69 -1.45 26.67
CA LYS A 392 -25.29 -0.75 25.55
C LYS A 392 -25.17 -1.59 24.28
N THR A 393 -25.82 -1.17 23.20
CA THR A 393 -25.68 -1.80 21.88
C THR A 393 -24.31 -1.50 21.28
N TYR A 394 -23.64 -2.55 20.85
CA TYR A 394 -22.48 -2.54 19.94
C TYR A 394 -22.83 -3.36 18.70
N TYR A 395 -21.90 -3.43 17.76
CA TYR A 395 -22.04 -4.24 16.56
C TYR A 395 -20.90 -5.25 16.47
N LEU A 396 -21.23 -6.54 16.57
CA LEU A 396 -20.30 -7.65 16.43
C LEU A 396 -19.88 -7.79 14.96
N ALA A 397 -18.59 -7.70 14.71
CA ALA A 397 -18.01 -7.91 13.40
C ALA A 397 -18.07 -9.40 13.03
N GLN A 398 -18.59 -9.70 11.84
CA GLN A 398 -18.83 -11.06 11.34
C GLN A 398 -18.27 -11.18 9.93
N ALA A 399 -17.14 -11.87 9.83
CA ALA A 399 -16.48 -12.16 8.56
C ALA A 399 -17.20 -13.27 7.80
N ASN A 400 -17.16 -13.18 6.48
CA ASN A 400 -17.58 -14.23 5.56
C ASN A 400 -16.57 -14.30 4.40
N GLY A 401 -16.07 -15.49 4.08
CA GLY A 401 -15.05 -15.69 3.04
C GLY A 401 -13.67 -15.12 3.40
N GLY A 402 -12.90 -14.76 2.36
CA GLY A 402 -11.48 -14.39 2.47
C GLY A 402 -10.54 -15.60 2.34
N GLY A 403 -9.24 -15.34 2.45
CA GLY A 403 -8.16 -16.29 2.19
C GLY A 403 -7.33 -15.87 0.97
N TYR A 404 -6.88 -16.83 0.17
CA TYR A 404 -6.08 -16.55 -1.02
C TYR A 404 -6.71 -15.48 -1.93
N LEU A 405 -5.89 -14.51 -2.29
CA LEU A 405 -6.26 -13.41 -3.16
C LEU A 405 -6.37 -13.92 -4.61
N PRO A 406 -7.52 -13.75 -5.29
CA PRO A 406 -7.66 -14.13 -6.68
C PRO A 406 -6.70 -13.39 -7.62
N ALA A 407 -6.51 -13.96 -8.82
CA ALA A 407 -5.59 -13.44 -9.83
C ALA A 407 -5.91 -12.00 -10.31
N ASP A 408 -7.14 -11.54 -10.16
CA ASP A 408 -7.55 -10.17 -10.50
C ASP A 408 -7.24 -9.14 -9.39
N GLY A 409 -6.71 -9.59 -8.24
CA GLY A 409 -6.36 -8.75 -7.11
C GLY A 409 -7.57 -8.24 -6.31
N VAL A 410 -8.75 -8.84 -6.45
CA VAL A 410 -9.97 -8.45 -5.73
C VAL A 410 -10.29 -9.45 -4.62
N PRO A 411 -10.23 -9.05 -3.34
CA PRO A 411 -10.59 -9.94 -2.23
C PRO A 411 -12.04 -10.43 -2.31
N THR A 412 -12.28 -11.67 -1.89
CA THR A 412 -13.60 -12.33 -1.94
C THR A 412 -14.36 -12.28 -0.61
N GLY A 413 -13.70 -11.81 0.46
CA GLY A 413 -14.29 -11.74 1.78
C GLY A 413 -15.14 -10.49 2.01
N THR A 414 -16.09 -10.58 2.94
CA THR A 414 -16.92 -9.45 3.40
C THR A 414 -16.99 -9.43 4.91
N ILE A 415 -17.14 -8.23 5.48
CA ILE A 415 -17.41 -8.04 6.90
C ILE A 415 -18.83 -7.48 7.08
N SER A 416 -19.61 -8.11 7.96
CA SER A 416 -20.94 -7.67 8.35
C SER A 416 -21.00 -7.38 9.84
N TYR A 417 -22.06 -6.70 10.28
CA TYR A 417 -22.15 -6.15 11.62
C TYR A 417 -23.49 -6.49 12.25
N GLN A 418 -23.48 -7.34 13.28
CA GLN A 418 -24.68 -7.73 14.01
C GLN A 418 -24.81 -6.89 15.29
N ALA A 419 -25.89 -6.11 15.39
CA ALA A 419 -26.22 -5.39 16.61
C ALA A 419 -26.37 -6.37 17.79
N THR A 420 -25.68 -6.11 18.89
CA THR A 420 -25.73 -6.93 20.10
C THR A 420 -25.54 -6.11 21.37
N ASN A 421 -26.12 -6.57 22.47
CA ASN A 421 -25.95 -6.02 23.82
C ASN A 421 -25.23 -7.00 24.76
N SER A 422 -24.88 -8.19 24.28
CA SER A 422 -24.16 -9.23 25.02
C SER A 422 -23.30 -10.07 24.09
N VAL A 423 -22.26 -10.71 24.62
CA VAL A 423 -21.47 -11.71 23.90
C VAL A 423 -21.32 -12.96 24.75
N THR A 424 -21.47 -14.12 24.11
CA THR A 424 -21.18 -15.43 24.69
C THR A 424 -19.96 -15.99 23.98
N LEU A 425 -18.86 -16.14 24.70
CA LEU A 425 -17.59 -16.59 24.17
C LEU A 425 -17.26 -17.97 24.74
N SER A 426 -17.31 -19.00 23.89
CA SER A 426 -16.79 -20.33 24.21
C SER A 426 -15.29 -20.30 24.51
N ALA A 427 -14.75 -21.42 25.01
CA ALA A 427 -13.32 -21.59 25.21
C ALA A 427 -12.53 -21.25 23.94
N GLY A 428 -11.51 -20.40 24.06
CA GLY A 428 -10.63 -20.06 22.93
C GLY A 428 -11.28 -19.25 21.82
N THR A 429 -12.34 -18.48 22.12
CA THR A 429 -12.97 -17.59 21.14
C THR A 429 -12.88 -16.13 21.56
N ALA A 430 -13.18 -15.23 20.63
CA ALA A 430 -13.10 -13.79 20.84
C ALA A 430 -14.20 -13.06 20.06
N ALA A 431 -14.42 -11.80 20.43
CA ALA A 431 -15.30 -10.89 19.74
C ALA A 431 -14.59 -9.57 19.44
N ILE A 432 -14.82 -9.03 18.26
CA ILE A 432 -14.45 -7.68 17.86
C ILE A 432 -15.75 -6.89 17.67
N LEU A 433 -15.92 -5.83 18.44
CA LEU A 433 -17.14 -5.03 18.49
C LEU A 433 -16.83 -3.61 18.04
N VAL A 434 -17.70 -3.01 17.22
CA VAL A 434 -17.63 -1.59 16.86
C VAL A 434 -18.77 -0.79 17.48
N ASN A 435 -18.52 0.49 17.77
CA ASN A 435 -19.51 1.41 18.37
C ASN A 435 -20.70 1.65 17.44
N SER A 436 -20.40 1.77 16.16
CA SER A 436 -21.35 1.92 15.06
C SER A 436 -20.68 1.35 13.80
N PRO A 437 -21.43 0.73 12.87
CA PRO A 437 -20.94 0.48 11.52
C PRO A 437 -20.86 1.82 10.77
N SER A 438 -20.02 2.73 11.27
CA SER A 438 -19.58 3.90 10.54
C SER A 438 -18.51 3.37 9.58
N SER A 439 -18.78 3.36 8.28
CA SER A 439 -17.71 3.23 7.30
C SER A 439 -16.66 4.26 7.67
N THR A 440 -15.41 3.85 7.89
CA THR A 440 -14.27 4.76 7.86
C THR A 440 -14.35 5.49 6.55
N THR A 441 -14.93 6.68 6.59
CA THR A 441 -15.09 7.49 5.40
C THR A 441 -13.68 7.98 5.08
N GLN A 442 -13.03 7.31 4.13
CA GLN A 442 -11.64 7.57 3.76
C GLN A 442 -11.52 8.99 3.23
N THR A 443 -10.31 9.56 3.25
CA THR A 443 -10.12 10.89 2.66
C THR A 443 -10.13 10.76 1.13
N VAL A 444 -10.93 11.58 0.44
CA VAL A 444 -10.82 11.79 -1.01
C VAL A 444 -10.17 13.14 -1.28
N THR A 445 -9.21 13.17 -2.20
CA THR A 445 -8.58 14.43 -2.65
C THR A 445 -9.04 14.77 -4.06
N THR A 446 -9.59 15.96 -4.25
CA THR A 446 -10.06 16.46 -5.55
C THR A 446 -9.04 17.42 -6.14
N VAL A 447 -8.66 17.20 -7.40
CA VAL A 447 -7.73 18.05 -8.16
C VAL A 447 -8.33 18.43 -9.51
N SER A 448 -7.86 19.53 -10.10
CA SER A 448 -8.12 19.85 -11.51
C SER A 448 -7.66 18.70 -12.41
N ALA A 449 -8.52 18.22 -13.32
CA ALA A 449 -8.16 17.15 -14.25
C ALA A 449 -7.15 17.61 -15.33
N ALA A 450 -6.96 18.92 -15.49
CA ALA A 450 -6.02 19.49 -16.46
C ALA A 450 -4.63 19.73 -15.86
N SER A 451 -4.55 20.09 -14.57
CA SER A 451 -3.30 20.54 -13.93
C SER A 451 -2.86 19.72 -12.71
N TYR A 452 -3.73 18.87 -12.17
CA TYR A 452 -3.55 18.12 -10.92
C TYR A 452 -3.30 18.97 -9.67
N ARG A 453 -3.66 20.25 -9.68
CA ARG A 453 -3.68 21.12 -8.48
C ARG A 453 -5.00 20.92 -7.70
N GLY A 454 -4.94 20.79 -6.36
CA GLY A 454 -6.06 20.27 -5.55
C GLY A 454 -6.57 21.06 -4.34
N ALA A 455 -6.04 22.25 -4.06
CA ALA A 455 -6.57 23.07 -2.96
C ALA A 455 -7.83 23.86 -3.38
N GLU A 456 -7.92 24.21 -4.66
CA GLU A 456 -8.97 25.06 -5.22
C GLU A 456 -9.26 24.61 -6.66
N VAL A 457 -10.54 24.54 -7.02
CA VAL A 457 -11.02 24.21 -8.36
C VAL A 457 -12.19 25.12 -8.73
N ALA A 458 -12.40 25.34 -10.03
CA ALA A 458 -13.49 26.19 -10.49
C ALA A 458 -14.82 25.43 -10.47
N ARG A 459 -15.92 26.15 -10.23
CA ARG A 459 -17.27 25.62 -10.49
C ARG A 459 -17.40 25.15 -11.94
N GLU A 460 -18.11 24.04 -12.14
CA GLU A 460 -18.31 23.39 -13.45
C GLU A 460 -17.06 22.91 -14.18
N SER A 461 -15.89 22.93 -13.53
CA SER A 461 -14.67 22.35 -14.10
C SER A 461 -14.67 20.82 -14.08
N ILE A 462 -13.77 20.25 -14.87
CA ILE A 462 -13.45 18.82 -14.88
C ILE A 462 -12.38 18.57 -13.82
N VAL A 463 -12.66 17.64 -12.92
CA VAL A 463 -11.79 17.29 -11.81
C VAL A 463 -11.54 15.78 -11.73
N SER A 464 -10.46 15.40 -11.07
CA SER A 464 -10.12 14.04 -10.69
C SER A 464 -10.11 13.92 -9.16
N ALA A 465 -10.80 12.93 -8.63
CA ALA A 465 -10.72 12.52 -7.23
C ALA A 465 -9.82 11.30 -7.10
N PHE A 466 -8.91 11.31 -6.12
CA PHE A 466 -8.06 10.19 -5.75
C PHE A 466 -8.35 9.72 -4.33
N GLY A 467 -8.33 8.41 -4.12
CA GLY A 467 -8.60 7.74 -2.85
C GLY A 467 -8.61 6.23 -3.04
N THR A 468 -9.40 5.53 -2.24
CA THR A 468 -9.47 4.06 -2.18
C THR A 468 -10.92 3.63 -1.98
N ASN A 469 -11.24 2.38 -2.36
CA ASN A 469 -12.56 1.76 -2.23
C ASN A 469 -13.71 2.51 -2.94
N PHE A 470 -13.41 3.25 -4.01
CA PHE A 470 -14.44 3.96 -4.77
C PHE A 470 -15.36 3.01 -5.55
N SER A 471 -14.83 1.94 -6.12
CA SER A 471 -15.55 0.89 -6.85
C SER A 471 -14.75 -0.42 -6.84
N THR A 472 -15.39 -1.53 -7.19
CA THR A 472 -14.73 -2.84 -7.42
C THR A 472 -14.24 -3.02 -8.86
N THR A 473 -14.70 -2.18 -9.79
CA THR A 473 -14.35 -2.27 -11.22
C THR A 473 -14.03 -0.89 -11.78
N SER A 474 -13.42 -0.86 -12.97
CA SER A 474 -13.24 0.40 -13.71
C SER A 474 -14.27 0.50 -14.83
N GLN A 475 -14.93 1.66 -14.94
CA GLN A 475 -15.89 1.94 -16.01
C GLN A 475 -15.70 3.37 -16.53
N THR A 476 -15.90 3.54 -17.84
CA THR A 476 -15.95 4.84 -18.52
C THR A 476 -17.37 5.11 -18.98
N ALA A 477 -17.85 6.34 -18.84
CA ALA A 477 -19.15 6.73 -19.36
C ALA A 477 -19.18 6.65 -20.89
N THR A 478 -20.24 6.08 -21.46
CA THR A 478 -20.40 5.86 -22.91
C THR A 478 -21.57 6.65 -23.51
N SER A 479 -22.26 7.46 -22.71
CA SER A 479 -23.46 8.21 -23.12
C SER A 479 -23.42 9.67 -22.66
N LEU A 480 -24.24 10.49 -23.32
CA LEU A 480 -24.61 11.85 -22.89
C LEU A 480 -26.14 11.91 -22.71
N PRO A 481 -26.66 12.57 -21.66
CA PRO A 481 -25.93 13.22 -20.56
C PRO A 481 -25.11 12.22 -19.74
N LEU A 482 -24.00 12.68 -19.16
CA LEU A 482 -23.14 11.83 -18.33
C LEU A 482 -23.92 11.27 -17.14
N PRO A 483 -23.68 10.01 -16.77
CA PRO A 483 -24.37 9.40 -15.64
C PRO A 483 -23.89 10.00 -14.32
N THR A 484 -24.78 10.07 -13.34
CA THR A 484 -24.43 10.41 -11.95
C THR A 484 -24.07 9.19 -11.11
N THR A 485 -24.33 7.98 -11.63
CA THR A 485 -23.93 6.68 -11.07
C THR A 485 -23.11 5.90 -12.11
N LEU A 486 -21.91 5.47 -11.78
CA LEU A 486 -21.05 4.67 -12.67
C LEU A 486 -20.26 3.65 -11.83
N ALA A 487 -20.22 2.38 -12.24
CA ALA A 487 -19.61 1.28 -11.49
C ALA A 487 -20.09 1.16 -10.02
N GLY A 488 -21.37 1.47 -9.76
CA GLY A 488 -21.96 1.50 -8.40
C GLY A 488 -21.64 2.76 -7.60
N THR A 489 -20.81 3.67 -8.14
CA THR A 489 -20.30 4.85 -7.45
C THR A 489 -21.08 6.12 -7.80
N ASN A 490 -21.30 6.97 -6.81
CA ASN A 490 -21.82 8.33 -6.96
C ASN A 490 -20.88 9.32 -6.26
N VAL A 491 -20.81 10.55 -6.78
CA VAL A 491 -20.12 11.67 -6.12
C VAL A 491 -21.13 12.78 -5.85
N LYS A 492 -21.18 13.25 -4.61
CA LYS A 492 -21.94 14.43 -4.19
C LYS A 492 -20.99 15.56 -3.83
N VAL A 493 -21.35 16.78 -4.20
CA VAL A 493 -20.70 18.01 -3.74
C VAL A 493 -21.70 18.82 -2.93
N ARG A 494 -21.37 19.08 -1.66
CA ARG A 494 -22.09 19.98 -0.78
C ARG A 494 -21.36 21.32 -0.76
N ASP A 495 -21.99 22.37 -1.26
CA ASP A 495 -21.37 23.69 -1.36
C ASP A 495 -21.40 24.49 -0.05
N SER A 496 -20.78 25.68 -0.08
CA SER A 496 -20.72 26.61 1.05
C SER A 496 -22.08 27.14 1.51
N ALA A 497 -23.11 27.07 0.65
CA ALA A 497 -24.49 27.39 0.98
C ALA A 497 -25.25 26.17 1.55
N GLY A 498 -24.58 25.03 1.72
CA GLY A 498 -25.14 23.80 2.27
C GLY A 498 -25.94 22.95 1.27
N THR A 499 -25.96 23.31 -0.02
CA THR A 499 -26.72 22.59 -1.05
C THR A 499 -25.92 21.41 -1.59
N GLU A 500 -26.51 20.20 -1.58
CA GLU A 500 -25.92 19.00 -2.16
C GLU A 500 -26.35 18.77 -3.61
N ARG A 501 -25.40 18.43 -4.48
CA ARG A 501 -25.67 18.06 -5.88
C ARG A 501 -24.87 16.83 -6.29
N LEU A 502 -25.47 15.95 -7.09
CA LEU A 502 -24.77 14.85 -7.73
C LEU A 502 -23.90 15.36 -8.87
N SER A 503 -22.72 14.74 -9.02
CA SER A 503 -21.78 15.07 -10.09
C SER A 503 -21.97 14.17 -11.31
N ALA A 504 -21.78 14.76 -12.48
CA ALA A 504 -21.67 14.02 -13.74
C ALA A 504 -20.33 13.27 -13.77
N LEU A 505 -20.36 11.95 -13.99
CA LEU A 505 -19.19 11.09 -13.93
C LEU A 505 -18.68 10.75 -15.34
N PHE A 506 -17.38 10.93 -15.56
CA PHE A 506 -16.69 10.53 -16.79
C PHE A 506 -16.08 9.13 -16.68
N TYR A 507 -15.49 8.84 -15.52
CA TYR A 507 -14.74 7.61 -15.26
C TYR A 507 -14.75 7.28 -13.77
N VAL A 508 -14.80 5.99 -13.44
CA VAL A 508 -14.69 5.46 -12.07
C VAL A 508 -13.75 4.24 -12.10
N SER A 509 -12.90 4.12 -11.10
CA SER A 509 -12.05 2.97 -10.79
C SER A 509 -11.95 2.80 -9.27
N PRO A 510 -11.31 1.74 -8.73
CA PRO A 510 -11.14 1.58 -7.29
C PRO A 510 -10.45 2.74 -6.58
N THR A 511 -9.57 3.48 -7.28
CA THR A 511 -8.73 4.54 -6.68
C THR A 511 -8.87 5.93 -7.30
N GLN A 512 -9.64 6.07 -8.38
CA GLN A 512 -9.80 7.34 -9.10
C GLN A 512 -11.21 7.52 -9.66
N ILE A 513 -11.75 8.73 -9.57
CA ILE A 513 -12.99 9.16 -10.22
C ILE A 513 -12.72 10.44 -11.01
N ASN A 514 -13.11 10.50 -12.29
CA ASN A 514 -13.15 11.74 -13.04
C ASN A 514 -14.59 12.22 -13.14
N TYR A 515 -14.85 13.45 -12.73
CA TYR A 515 -16.21 14.00 -12.65
C TYR A 515 -16.21 15.51 -12.88
N GLN A 516 -17.38 16.06 -13.16
CA GLN A 516 -17.58 17.50 -13.23
C GLN A 516 -18.00 18.03 -11.86
N ILE A 517 -17.43 19.15 -11.40
CA ILE A 517 -18.03 19.90 -10.30
C ILE A 517 -19.46 20.30 -10.72
N PRO A 518 -20.52 19.98 -9.94
CA PRO A 518 -21.89 20.16 -10.40
C PRO A 518 -22.21 21.62 -10.83
N PRO A 519 -22.99 21.82 -11.89
CA PRO A 519 -23.52 23.14 -12.22
C PRO A 519 -24.26 23.80 -11.05
N GLY A 520 -24.04 25.10 -10.89
CA GLY A 520 -24.65 25.88 -9.80
C GLY A 520 -23.98 25.73 -8.42
N THR A 521 -22.85 25.03 -8.31
CA THR A 521 -22.07 24.98 -7.06
C THR A 521 -21.60 26.38 -6.65
N ALA A 522 -21.92 26.81 -5.42
CA ALA A 522 -21.54 28.11 -4.89
C ALA A 522 -20.02 28.21 -4.60
N ASN A 523 -19.47 29.42 -4.71
CA ASN A 523 -18.08 29.67 -4.34
C ASN A 523 -17.87 29.54 -2.83
N GLY A 524 -16.71 29.06 -2.40
CA GLY A 524 -16.35 28.81 -1.01
C GLY A 524 -15.99 27.35 -0.74
N LEU A 525 -15.82 27.01 0.54
CA LEU A 525 -15.50 25.65 0.97
C LEU A 525 -16.66 24.69 0.62
N ALA A 526 -16.33 23.58 -0.01
CA ALA A 526 -17.27 22.51 -0.35
C ALA A 526 -16.77 21.15 0.20
N GLU A 527 -17.71 20.28 0.57
CA GLU A 527 -17.44 18.89 0.91
C GLU A 527 -17.77 18.00 -0.30
N VAL A 528 -16.83 17.14 -0.67
CA VAL A 528 -17.00 16.07 -1.65
C VAL A 528 -17.25 14.78 -0.89
N SER A 529 -18.33 14.08 -1.21
CA SER A 529 -18.65 12.75 -0.67
C SER A 529 -18.73 11.74 -1.80
N VAL A 530 -18.04 10.61 -1.66
CA VAL A 530 -18.10 9.48 -2.58
C VAL A 530 -18.88 8.36 -1.90
N SER A 531 -19.86 7.80 -2.60
CA SER A 531 -20.58 6.62 -2.16
C SER A 531 -20.47 5.50 -3.17
N ASN A 532 -20.32 4.26 -2.70
CA ASN A 532 -20.36 3.04 -3.49
C ASN A 532 -21.53 2.18 -3.02
N ASN A 533 -22.44 1.83 -3.94
CA ASN A 533 -23.65 1.06 -3.67
C ASN A 533 -24.49 1.61 -2.50
N GLY A 534 -24.60 2.93 -2.42
CA GLY A 534 -25.37 3.64 -1.38
C GLY A 534 -24.64 3.88 -0.06
N LEU A 535 -23.44 3.32 0.14
CA LEU A 535 -22.62 3.55 1.33
C LEU A 535 -21.61 4.66 1.06
N THR A 536 -21.52 5.66 1.93
CA THR A 536 -20.46 6.69 1.82
C THR A 536 -19.12 6.05 2.16
N VAL A 537 -18.19 6.02 1.20
CA VAL A 537 -16.88 5.37 1.31
C VAL A 537 -15.75 6.38 1.49
N ALA A 538 -15.93 7.62 1.03
CA ALA A 538 -14.93 8.67 1.21
C ALA A 538 -15.52 10.09 1.29
N LYS A 539 -14.80 11.00 1.96
CA LYS A 539 -15.11 12.43 2.08
C LYS A 539 -13.84 13.27 1.97
N GLY A 540 -13.98 14.48 1.45
CA GLY A 540 -12.88 15.42 1.29
C GLY A 540 -13.39 16.84 1.19
N ALA A 541 -12.52 17.82 1.43
CA ALA A 541 -12.84 19.23 1.29
C ALA A 541 -12.10 19.82 0.08
N VAL A 542 -12.73 20.79 -0.59
CA VAL A 542 -12.12 21.55 -1.70
C VAL A 542 -12.67 22.97 -1.70
N ILE A 543 -11.85 23.96 -2.06
CA ILE A 543 -12.34 25.32 -2.29
C ILE A 543 -12.90 25.42 -3.71
N ILE A 544 -14.11 25.94 -3.84
CA ILE A 544 -14.74 26.25 -5.13
C ILE A 544 -14.61 27.74 -5.40
N SER A 545 -14.13 28.10 -6.58
CA SER A 545 -14.08 29.49 -7.05
C SER A 545 -14.77 29.68 -8.40
N GLY A 546 -14.96 30.93 -8.78
CA GLY A 546 -15.52 31.27 -10.10
C GLY A 546 -14.60 30.83 -11.23
N THR A 547 -13.29 31.10 -11.09
CA THR A 547 -12.26 30.77 -12.08
C THR A 547 -11.02 30.19 -11.41
N MET A 548 -10.54 29.09 -11.98
CA MET A 548 -9.30 28.42 -11.62
C MET A 548 -8.85 27.64 -12.86
N PRO A 549 -8.11 28.30 -13.77
CA PRO A 549 -7.87 27.79 -15.10
C PRO A 549 -6.88 26.62 -15.09
N GLY A 550 -7.18 25.59 -15.88
CA GLY A 550 -6.23 24.53 -16.24
C GLY A 550 -6.22 24.30 -17.75
N VAL A 551 -5.05 24.09 -18.32
CA VAL A 551 -4.86 23.74 -19.73
C VAL A 551 -4.53 22.26 -19.83
N PHE A 552 -5.30 21.50 -20.61
CA PHE A 552 -5.02 20.08 -20.77
C PHE A 552 -3.71 19.89 -21.54
N SER A 553 -2.83 19.01 -21.05
CA SER A 553 -1.68 18.54 -21.83
C SER A 553 -2.04 17.31 -22.66
N ALA A 554 -1.32 17.08 -23.75
CA ALA A 554 -1.51 15.92 -24.62
C ALA A 554 -1.23 14.60 -23.88
N ALA A 555 -0.27 14.60 -22.94
CA ALA A 555 0.04 13.47 -22.05
C ALA A 555 -0.87 13.43 -20.80
N ALA A 556 -1.72 14.45 -20.63
CA ALA A 556 -2.66 14.58 -19.53
C ALA A 556 -2.05 14.32 -18.14
N ASP A 557 -0.87 14.90 -17.95
CA ASP A 557 -0.12 15.05 -16.69
C ASP A 557 -0.02 16.53 -16.26
N GLY A 558 -0.65 17.42 -17.04
CA GLY A 558 -0.61 18.88 -16.87
C GLY A 558 0.69 19.54 -17.33
N LYS A 559 1.59 18.82 -18.00
CA LYS A 559 2.91 19.29 -18.45
C LYS A 559 3.15 18.96 -19.93
N GLY A 560 4.22 19.53 -20.51
CA GLY A 560 4.62 19.22 -21.88
C GLY A 560 3.65 19.79 -22.93
N LEU A 561 3.46 19.09 -24.04
CA LEU A 561 2.70 19.60 -25.20
C LEU A 561 1.22 19.83 -24.86
N ALA A 562 0.64 20.93 -25.37
CA ALA A 562 -0.76 21.25 -25.18
C ALA A 562 -1.68 20.24 -25.89
N ALA A 563 -2.79 19.87 -25.26
CA ALA A 563 -3.93 19.32 -25.97
C ALA A 563 -4.65 20.49 -26.67
N ALA A 564 -4.39 20.64 -27.97
CA ALA A 564 -4.89 21.75 -28.75
C ALA A 564 -5.07 21.36 -30.22
N ASP A 565 -5.99 22.06 -30.87
CA ASP A 565 -6.05 22.12 -32.33
C ASP A 565 -5.41 23.41 -32.83
N VAL A 566 -5.06 23.42 -34.10
CA VAL A 566 -4.52 24.58 -34.80
C VAL A 566 -5.53 24.98 -35.86
N GLN A 567 -6.16 26.13 -35.67
CA GLN A 567 -7.06 26.69 -36.67
C GLN A 567 -6.25 27.59 -37.60
N ARG A 568 -6.28 27.29 -38.90
CA ARG A 568 -5.62 28.09 -39.93
C ARG A 568 -6.64 28.69 -40.88
N VAL A 569 -6.58 30.00 -41.07
CA VAL A 569 -7.36 30.72 -42.07
C VAL A 569 -6.44 31.10 -43.21
N ARG A 570 -6.71 30.57 -44.40
CA ARG A 570 -5.97 30.88 -45.64
C ARG A 570 -6.94 31.32 -46.71
N ASN A 571 -6.78 32.52 -47.25
CA ASN A 571 -7.66 33.11 -48.26
C ASN A 571 -9.15 33.08 -47.85
N GLY A 572 -9.44 33.35 -46.57
CA GLY A 572 -10.78 33.31 -46.00
C GLY A 572 -11.34 31.90 -45.73
N ILE A 573 -10.59 30.83 -46.02
CA ILE A 573 -10.98 29.45 -45.76
C ILE A 573 -10.35 28.97 -44.45
N THR A 574 -11.19 28.52 -43.53
CA THR A 574 -10.77 27.93 -42.25
C THR A 574 -10.52 26.43 -42.38
N THR A 575 -9.38 25.98 -41.87
CA THR A 575 -9.00 24.58 -41.72
C THR A 575 -8.55 24.31 -40.28
N PHE A 576 -8.66 23.05 -39.84
CA PHE A 576 -8.18 22.61 -38.54
C PHE A 576 -7.11 21.55 -38.71
N GLU A 577 -5.98 21.76 -38.06
CA GLU A 577 -4.81 20.91 -38.03
C GLU A 577 -4.59 20.41 -36.60
N ARG A 578 -3.87 19.31 -36.45
CA ARG A 578 -3.50 18.77 -35.13
C ARG A 578 -2.21 19.43 -34.65
N ALA A 579 -2.12 19.72 -33.35
CA ALA A 579 -0.86 20.17 -32.74
C ALA A 579 0.10 19.01 -32.40
N ILE A 580 -0.42 17.78 -32.31
CA ILE A 580 0.33 16.58 -31.90
C ILE A 580 -0.06 15.33 -32.71
N THR A 581 0.89 14.40 -32.78
CA THR A 581 0.69 13.04 -33.26
C THR A 581 1.06 12.02 -32.19
N VAL A 582 0.46 10.84 -32.26
CA VAL A 582 0.76 9.72 -31.35
C VAL A 582 1.29 8.57 -32.19
N ASN A 583 2.49 8.08 -31.86
CA ASN A 583 3.09 6.93 -32.51
C ASN A 583 3.58 5.94 -31.44
N GLN A 584 3.12 4.68 -31.51
CA GLN A 584 3.43 3.63 -30.52
C GLN A 584 3.21 4.07 -29.06
N GLY A 585 2.18 4.88 -28.79
CA GLY A 585 1.86 5.39 -27.45
C GLY A 585 2.71 6.59 -27.00
N GLN A 586 3.72 6.99 -27.78
CA GLN A 586 4.50 8.19 -27.52
C GLN A 586 3.91 9.41 -28.24
N ILE A 587 3.96 10.57 -27.59
CA ILE A 587 3.40 11.82 -28.08
C ILE A 587 4.52 12.66 -28.69
N PHE A 588 4.31 13.08 -29.94
CA PHE A 588 5.24 13.93 -30.67
C PHE A 588 4.54 15.21 -31.13
N PRO A 589 5.24 16.36 -31.14
CA PRO A 589 4.68 17.59 -31.66
C PRO A 589 4.54 17.52 -33.18
N ILE A 590 3.49 18.12 -33.72
CA ILE A 590 3.41 18.47 -35.15
C ILE A 590 3.82 19.93 -35.26
N PRO A 591 4.94 20.25 -35.93
CA PRO A 591 5.40 21.62 -36.05
C PRO A 591 4.39 22.52 -36.78
N ILE A 592 3.96 23.59 -36.11
CA ILE A 592 3.04 24.59 -36.64
C ILE A 592 3.80 25.51 -37.58
N ASP A 593 3.46 25.43 -38.88
CA ASP A 593 4.11 26.21 -39.94
C ASP A 593 3.54 27.64 -40.01
N LEU A 594 4.44 28.62 -39.91
CA LEU A 594 4.11 30.05 -40.02
C LEU A 594 4.73 30.75 -41.25
N SER A 595 5.28 29.97 -42.21
CA SER A 595 6.02 30.48 -43.37
C SER A 595 5.18 31.32 -44.34
N GLN A 596 3.86 31.08 -44.42
CA GLN A 596 2.98 31.80 -45.35
C GLN A 596 2.49 33.13 -44.76
N PRO A 597 2.84 34.31 -45.33
CA PRO A 597 2.60 35.65 -44.76
C PRO A 597 1.14 36.07 -44.67
N THR A 598 0.24 35.40 -45.39
CA THR A 598 -1.21 35.71 -45.42
C THR A 598 -2.05 34.77 -44.56
N ASP A 599 -1.46 33.71 -44.01
CA ASP A 599 -2.18 32.82 -43.09
C ASP A 599 -2.45 33.50 -41.75
N GLU A 600 -3.66 33.33 -41.22
CA GLU A 600 -3.93 33.56 -39.80
C GLU A 600 -3.95 32.22 -39.08
N VAL A 601 -3.13 32.09 -38.05
CA VAL A 601 -2.99 30.84 -37.29
C VAL A 601 -3.40 31.09 -35.85
N TYR A 602 -4.25 30.21 -35.35
CA TYR A 602 -4.79 30.26 -34.00
C TYR A 602 -4.54 28.94 -33.29
N LEU A 603 -4.03 29.02 -32.07
CA LEU A 603 -3.95 27.86 -31.18
C LEU A 603 -5.26 27.77 -30.40
N VAL A 604 -5.97 26.67 -30.56
CA VAL A 604 -7.26 26.38 -29.92
C VAL A 604 -6.99 25.45 -28.74
N LEU A 605 -6.76 26.03 -27.57
CA LEU A 605 -6.43 25.30 -26.35
C LEU A 605 -7.68 24.67 -25.73
N TYR A 606 -7.58 23.40 -25.35
CA TYR A 606 -8.56 22.75 -24.49
C TYR A 606 -8.24 23.03 -23.02
N THR A 607 -9.23 23.54 -22.29
CA THR A 607 -9.07 24.05 -20.91
C THR A 607 -10.23 23.61 -20.02
N THR A 608 -10.15 23.91 -18.73
CA THR A 608 -11.29 23.84 -17.80
C THR A 608 -11.18 24.93 -16.74
N GLY A 609 -12.31 25.38 -16.20
CA GLY A 609 -12.37 26.40 -15.15
C GLY A 609 -12.19 27.85 -15.62
N VAL A 610 -12.48 28.11 -16.91
CA VAL A 610 -12.34 29.41 -17.58
C VAL A 610 -13.70 30.06 -17.88
N ARG A 611 -14.77 29.26 -18.03
CA ARG A 611 -16.08 29.73 -18.54
C ARG A 611 -16.73 30.86 -17.75
N TYR A 612 -16.43 30.98 -16.46
CA TYR A 612 -17.00 31.97 -15.54
C TYR A 612 -16.09 33.19 -15.31
N ARG A 613 -15.11 33.40 -16.21
CA ARG A 613 -14.27 34.60 -16.18
C ARG A 613 -15.10 35.88 -16.14
N SER A 614 -14.58 36.90 -15.49
CA SER A 614 -15.27 38.18 -15.31
C SER A 614 -15.46 38.94 -16.64
N ASP A 615 -14.44 38.99 -17.48
CA ASP A 615 -14.45 39.60 -18.81
C ASP A 615 -13.35 38.98 -19.69
N LEU A 616 -13.47 39.07 -21.02
CA LEU A 616 -12.40 38.58 -21.93
C LEU A 616 -11.11 39.40 -21.79
N SER A 617 -11.20 40.69 -21.45
CA SER A 617 -10.05 41.57 -21.19
C SER A 617 -9.23 41.14 -19.97
N ASN A 618 -9.81 40.35 -19.06
CA ASN A 618 -9.11 39.76 -17.90
C ASN A 618 -8.48 38.40 -18.22
N VAL A 619 -8.45 38.00 -19.50
CA VAL A 619 -7.69 36.84 -19.97
C VAL A 619 -6.49 37.32 -20.76
N SER A 620 -5.31 36.87 -20.34
CA SER A 620 -4.06 37.13 -21.07
C SER A 620 -3.29 35.84 -21.26
N ALA A 621 -2.49 35.79 -22.32
CA ALA A 621 -1.65 34.65 -22.62
C ALA A 621 -0.34 35.07 -23.27
N THR A 622 0.69 34.27 -23.07
CA THR A 622 1.98 34.38 -23.76
C THR A 622 2.29 33.08 -24.49
N ILE A 623 2.97 33.19 -25.62
CA ILE A 623 3.54 32.05 -26.34
C ILE A 623 5.03 32.35 -26.57
N GLY A 624 5.91 31.54 -25.99
CA GLY A 624 7.36 31.77 -26.02
C GLY A 624 7.78 33.12 -25.46
N GLY A 625 7.05 33.62 -24.44
CA GLY A 625 7.25 34.94 -23.84
C GLY A 625 6.65 36.10 -24.64
N VAL A 626 6.06 35.86 -25.81
CA VAL A 626 5.41 36.90 -26.63
C VAL A 626 3.94 36.97 -26.26
N THR A 627 3.47 38.15 -25.84
CA THR A 627 2.04 38.40 -25.58
C THR A 627 1.23 38.12 -26.84
N THR A 628 0.19 37.31 -26.71
CA THR A 628 -0.73 36.95 -27.80
C THR A 628 -2.12 37.49 -27.52
N ARG A 629 -2.86 37.78 -28.59
CA ARG A 629 -4.26 38.18 -28.50
C ARG A 629 -5.14 36.97 -28.18
N VAL A 630 -5.88 37.07 -27.08
CA VAL A 630 -6.94 36.12 -26.72
C VAL A 630 -8.23 36.54 -27.43
N LEU A 631 -8.76 35.65 -28.27
CA LEU A 631 -9.94 35.93 -29.10
C LEU A 631 -11.21 35.31 -28.53
N PHE A 632 -11.05 34.22 -27.79
CA PHE A 632 -12.12 33.51 -27.15
C PHE A 632 -11.58 32.85 -25.89
N ALA A 633 -12.39 32.80 -24.85
CA ALA A 633 -12.18 32.03 -23.64
C ALA A 633 -13.58 31.68 -23.13
N GLY A 634 -13.92 30.41 -22.93
CA GLY A 634 -15.29 30.08 -22.55
C GLY A 634 -15.62 28.59 -22.68
N SER A 635 -16.88 28.22 -22.44
CA SER A 635 -17.34 26.85 -22.66
C SER A 635 -17.15 26.43 -24.11
N GLN A 636 -16.61 25.23 -24.34
CA GLN A 636 -16.42 24.68 -25.68
C GLN A 636 -17.74 24.25 -26.35
N GLY A 637 -18.74 23.89 -25.53
CA GLY A 637 -20.12 23.68 -25.97
C GLY A 637 -20.50 22.26 -26.40
N ALA A 638 -19.56 21.36 -26.68
CA ALA A 638 -19.83 19.96 -27.04
C ALA A 638 -19.57 18.97 -25.90
N PHE A 639 -18.61 19.27 -25.02
CA PHE A 639 -18.22 18.38 -23.93
C PHE A 639 -18.50 19.01 -22.55
N VAL A 640 -19.05 18.20 -21.65
CA VAL A 640 -19.37 18.62 -20.27
C VAL A 640 -18.07 19.07 -19.57
N GLY A 641 -18.11 20.24 -18.94
CA GLY A 641 -16.96 20.81 -18.21
C GLY A 641 -15.76 21.27 -19.04
N LEU A 642 -15.75 21.01 -20.35
CA LEU A 642 -14.66 21.44 -21.23
C LEU A 642 -14.82 22.91 -21.63
N ASP A 643 -13.75 23.66 -21.46
CA ASP A 643 -13.60 25.04 -21.89
C ASP A 643 -12.58 25.12 -23.03
N GLN A 644 -12.58 26.24 -23.74
CA GLN A 644 -11.69 26.50 -24.87
C GLN A 644 -11.14 27.92 -24.78
N VAL A 645 -9.87 28.09 -25.16
CA VAL A 645 -9.24 29.40 -25.33
C VAL A 645 -8.59 29.49 -26.73
N ASN A 646 -8.91 30.54 -27.49
CA ASN A 646 -8.35 30.75 -28.83
C ASN A 646 -7.30 31.86 -28.78
N LEU A 647 -6.06 31.51 -29.11
CA LEU A 647 -4.92 32.42 -29.09
C LEU A 647 -4.42 32.69 -30.51
N GLN A 648 -4.25 33.95 -30.89
CA GLN A 648 -3.65 34.31 -32.18
C GLN A 648 -2.14 34.07 -32.15
N VAL A 649 -1.62 33.16 -32.96
CA VAL A 649 -0.20 32.83 -32.96
C VAL A 649 0.62 33.97 -33.58
N PRO A 650 1.54 34.62 -32.82
CA PRO A 650 2.41 35.65 -33.38
C PRO A 650 3.40 35.07 -34.40
N ARG A 651 3.59 35.75 -35.54
CA ARG A 651 4.53 35.32 -36.59
C ARG A 651 5.99 35.28 -36.13
N SER A 652 6.35 36.04 -35.10
CA SER A 652 7.68 36.03 -34.48
C SER A 652 8.06 34.67 -33.87
N LEU A 653 7.14 33.70 -33.83
CA LEU A 653 7.39 32.34 -33.37
C LEU A 653 7.88 31.39 -34.47
N ALA A 654 7.88 31.80 -35.74
CA ALA A 654 8.41 31.00 -36.83
C ALA A 654 9.85 30.55 -36.52
N GLY A 655 10.14 29.26 -36.73
CA GLY A 655 11.45 28.66 -36.44
C GLY A 655 11.88 28.59 -34.96
N ARG A 656 11.04 28.98 -33.98
CA ARG A 656 11.44 28.95 -32.56
C ARG A 656 11.41 27.57 -31.92
N GLY A 657 10.93 26.54 -32.63
CA GLY A 657 10.82 25.18 -32.10
C GLY A 657 9.78 25.11 -30.99
N GLU A 658 10.07 24.32 -29.95
CA GLU A 658 9.17 24.13 -28.81
C GLU A 658 9.25 25.30 -27.82
N VAL A 659 8.11 25.94 -27.54
CA VAL A 659 8.01 27.09 -26.64
C VAL A 659 6.86 26.93 -25.64
N ALA A 660 6.98 27.60 -24.49
CA ALA A 660 5.95 27.62 -23.46
C ALA A 660 4.70 28.40 -23.91
N VAL A 661 3.53 27.95 -23.44
CA VAL A 661 2.24 28.62 -23.54
C VAL A 661 1.71 28.82 -22.13
N GLU A 662 1.50 30.07 -21.75
CA GLU A 662 1.07 30.46 -20.41
C GLU A 662 -0.25 31.21 -20.50
N LEU A 663 -1.16 30.92 -19.57
CA LEU A 663 -2.51 31.48 -19.54
C LEU A 663 -2.81 32.04 -18.15
N LEU A 664 -3.32 33.26 -18.12
CA LEU A 664 -3.81 33.96 -16.93
C LEU A 664 -5.29 34.31 -17.13
N VAL A 665 -6.15 33.95 -16.18
CA VAL A 665 -7.59 34.25 -16.21
C VAL A 665 -7.98 34.87 -14.87
N ASP A 666 -8.48 36.11 -14.87
CA ASP A 666 -8.86 36.85 -13.65
C ASP A 666 -7.75 36.86 -12.58
N GLY A 667 -6.48 36.97 -13.00
CA GLY A 667 -5.33 36.93 -12.10
C GLY A 667 -4.89 35.53 -11.65
N GLN A 668 -5.59 34.46 -12.05
CA GLN A 668 -5.22 33.07 -11.75
C GLN A 668 -4.37 32.46 -12.88
N ILE A 669 -3.23 31.87 -12.52
CA ILE A 669 -2.27 31.29 -13.47
C ILE A 669 -2.59 29.81 -13.70
N ALA A 670 -2.79 29.43 -14.96
CA ALA A 670 -2.93 28.03 -15.36
C ALA A 670 -1.60 27.26 -15.30
N ASN A 671 -1.63 25.94 -15.46
CA ASN A 671 -0.41 25.18 -15.72
C ASN A 671 0.20 25.56 -17.09
N THR A 672 1.53 25.59 -17.16
CA THR A 672 2.26 25.87 -18.40
C THR A 672 2.31 24.63 -19.28
N VAL A 673 1.89 24.76 -20.52
CA VAL A 673 2.02 23.74 -21.57
C VAL A 673 2.94 24.24 -22.69
N ARG A 674 3.15 23.44 -23.73
CA ARG A 674 4.09 23.74 -24.82
C ARG A 674 3.47 23.56 -26.19
N ALA A 675 3.96 24.32 -27.17
CA ALA A 675 3.62 24.18 -28.58
C ALA A 675 4.90 24.29 -29.42
N TYR A 676 4.91 23.63 -30.59
CA TYR A 676 6.07 23.60 -31.48
C TYR A 676 5.81 24.41 -32.75
N PHE A 677 6.70 25.34 -33.08
CA PHE A 677 6.60 26.20 -34.27
C PHE A 677 7.80 25.99 -35.21
N LYS A 678 7.54 25.98 -36.52
CA LYS A 678 8.57 25.94 -37.57
C LYS A 678 8.42 27.08 -38.56
#